data_AF-A0A8J1T5S8-F1
#
_entry.id   AF-A0A8J1T5S8-F1
#
_cell.length_a   1.000
_cell.length_b   1.000
_cell.length_c   1.000
_cell.angle_alpha   90.00
_cell.angle_beta   90.00
_cell.angle_gamma   90.00
#
_symmetry.space_group_name_H-M   'P 1'
#
loop_
_entity.id
_entity.type
_entity.pdbx_description
1 polymer ?
#
loop_
_entity_poly.entity_id
_entity_poly.type
_entity_poly.pdbx_seq_one_letter_code
_entity_poly.pdbx_strand_id
1 'polypeptide(L)'
;MVKQASGYHSNNKSVISKLFNAKREPHLFSLASLIDQSELDEVVTCPNHEDVIKLVDLAPDVMLCDFDPKYILNEDQLILVQSQEYALGDGSYGSVYRGRYNQQTIAAKVYNTLGDIHPHKMMRQEVTILRRLNHPSILSMVAIGLHPRVLVLELAPLGSLGSLLKAGRTITRHIQHRIAVQVADGLSYLHQHLVIYRDMKPDNVLIFSLSLSAVITAKISDYGISRFAAPYGLSSSEGTPGYRAPEVARGEPYTLEADIFSFGITLYELVTGGRHPFDELAFRSELDEAVLKGKAIEPITTKSCAPWPDLQELLDQCLLQTPESRPTSHELFESLNSAELLCLKSIIPVSKGLTVECMTVRSCGDGRLELWVGSGDKDCVQISWVKLTDSAMEVKGLIFKDSRILCMTSLGVNTIVVGSQSGKIWVYDTKKHQAIHSLRRLSDSVLCLQQYKAGASDTDVLLAGLADGHLVLYNAKHVTKDKNVEPELVKLGNAGEPIKCCCITNNRVYIGCGSRVVAMKISNDHTHRIDGVWDTAPASYNERLLVSCLCVKQSQMYLSTRGSAILQIWDIRKGVCRSTVDIEQILKKSGQSCLSIDSRITSLMLQSRSSLWVGTGGGHLVLFDAITLSAISIIQRHASAVRHIIAAQSQDGNNRFSGVLTAGLGFLCNQDTQSSTSLSDNDIDNLYGCIAVWDSDLPQQVQHIQHANKTREEWKQRHCQK
;
A
#
# COMPACT_ATOMS: atom_id res chain seq x y z
N MET A 1 2.09 -0.45 -45.78
CA MET A 1 1.40 -1.21 -46.86
C MET A 1 2.32 -1.20 -48.06
N VAL A 2 2.84 -2.28 -48.67
CA VAL A 2 2.78 -3.76 -48.61
C VAL A 2 4.12 -4.19 -49.28
N LYS A 3 4.99 -5.09 -48.78
CA LYS A 3 4.82 -6.55 -48.65
C LYS A 3 6.00 -7.15 -47.87
N GLN A 4 5.73 -8.24 -47.14
CA GLN A 4 6.65 -9.01 -46.31
C GLN A 4 7.78 -9.71 -47.09
N ALA A 5 8.97 -9.69 -46.45
CA ALA A 5 9.94 -10.78 -46.23
C ALA A 5 10.41 -11.69 -47.38
N SER A 6 11.71 -11.61 -47.68
CA SER A 6 12.60 -12.78 -47.79
C SER A 6 14.08 -12.37 -47.82
N GLY A 7 14.91 -12.93 -46.92
CA GLY A 7 16.35 -13.10 -47.13
C GLY A 7 17.29 -12.10 -46.46
N TYR A 8 17.90 -12.51 -45.35
CA TYR A 8 19.13 -11.90 -44.82
C TYR A 8 20.30 -12.16 -45.78
N HIS A 9 20.82 -11.10 -46.41
CA HIS A 9 22.24 -10.77 -46.63
C HIS A 9 22.46 -9.92 -47.89
N SER A 10 23.31 -8.91 -47.73
CA SER A 10 23.89 -7.96 -48.71
C SER A 10 23.04 -6.74 -49.11
N ASN A 11 23.70 -5.58 -48.97
CA ASN A 11 23.40 -4.25 -49.54
C ASN A 11 22.34 -3.37 -48.85
N ASN A 12 22.84 -2.47 -48.00
CA ASN A 12 22.21 -1.17 -47.69
C ASN A 12 22.10 -0.30 -48.97
N LYS A 13 21.09 -0.54 -49.80
CA LYS A 13 20.65 0.43 -50.83
C LYS A 13 19.21 0.82 -50.51
N SER A 14 19.01 2.03 -49.99
CA SER A 14 17.64 2.55 -49.80
C SER A 14 17.03 2.87 -51.17
N VAL A 15 15.74 2.54 -51.32
CA VAL A 15 14.97 2.75 -52.55
C VAL A 15 14.09 3.99 -52.32
N ILE A 16 14.51 5.12 -52.87
CA ILE A 16 13.65 6.29 -53.04
C ILE A 16 13.86 6.80 -54.48
N SER A 17 12.95 6.45 -55.39
CA SER A 17 12.88 7.06 -56.72
C SER A 17 11.64 7.96 -56.78
N LYS A 18 11.84 9.27 -56.72
CA LYS A 18 10.81 10.22 -57.16
C LYS A 18 11.42 11.35 -57.99
N LEU A 19 10.84 11.44 -59.19
CA LEU A 19 10.80 12.58 -60.13
C LEU A 19 12.12 12.93 -60.83
N PHE A 20 12.27 12.52 -62.09
CA PHE A 20 12.14 13.38 -63.29
C PHE A 20 12.43 12.59 -64.57
N ASN A 21 11.84 13.04 -65.70
CA ASN A 21 11.99 12.61 -67.10
C ASN A 21 12.45 11.16 -67.34
N ALA A 22 11.57 10.33 -67.90
CA ALA A 22 11.73 8.90 -68.19
C ALA A 22 12.89 8.50 -69.15
N LYS A 23 13.92 9.34 -69.33
CA LYS A 23 15.09 9.15 -70.19
C LYS A 23 16.45 9.23 -69.45
N ARG A 24 16.51 9.47 -68.13
CA ARG A 24 17.77 9.50 -67.35
C ARG A 24 17.78 8.40 -66.28
N GLU A 25 18.94 7.79 -66.03
CA GLU A 25 19.09 6.81 -64.96
C GLU A 25 19.03 7.49 -63.58
N PRO A 26 18.25 6.98 -62.62
CA PRO A 26 18.12 7.61 -61.31
C PRO A 26 19.43 7.50 -60.50
N HIS A 27 19.84 8.59 -59.86
CA HIS A 27 20.92 8.56 -58.87
C HIS A 27 20.37 8.04 -57.53
N LEU A 28 21.11 7.12 -56.88
CA LEU A 28 20.75 6.58 -55.58
C LEU A 28 21.58 7.26 -54.49
N PHE A 29 20.94 8.08 -53.68
CA PHE A 29 21.57 8.68 -52.51
C PHE A 29 21.66 7.66 -51.37
N SER A 30 22.77 7.68 -50.63
CA SER A 30 22.85 6.94 -49.37
C SER A 30 22.11 7.71 -48.28
N LEU A 31 21.46 7.01 -47.35
CA LEU A 31 20.81 7.67 -46.22
C LEU A 31 21.81 8.44 -45.36
N ALA A 32 23.02 7.91 -45.18
CA ALA A 32 24.09 8.59 -44.44
C ALA A 32 24.43 9.95 -45.08
N SER A 33 24.66 9.97 -46.41
CA SER A 33 24.97 11.23 -47.11
C SER A 33 23.83 12.25 -47.06
N LEU A 34 22.57 11.81 -47.02
CA LEU A 34 21.44 12.74 -46.89
C LEU A 34 21.32 13.28 -45.47
N ILE A 35 21.64 12.48 -44.46
CA ILE A 35 21.69 12.93 -43.07
C ILE A 35 22.84 13.91 -42.88
N ASP A 36 24.03 13.65 -43.42
CA ASP A 36 25.17 14.57 -43.34
C ASP A 36 24.85 15.89 -44.08
N GLN A 37 24.24 15.81 -45.27
CA GLN A 37 23.82 16.99 -46.03
C GLN A 37 22.78 17.82 -45.28
N SER A 38 21.86 17.18 -44.55
CA SER A 38 20.85 17.89 -43.77
C SER A 38 21.47 18.83 -42.72
N GLU A 39 22.71 18.61 -42.29
CA GLU A 39 23.40 19.49 -41.33
C GLU A 39 23.94 20.78 -41.95
N LEU A 40 24.05 20.81 -43.28
CA LEU A 40 24.68 21.89 -44.02
C LEU A 40 23.65 22.76 -44.76
N ASP A 41 22.65 22.14 -45.39
CA ASP A 41 21.69 22.82 -46.25
C ASP A 41 20.37 22.03 -46.36
N GLU A 42 19.29 22.70 -46.75
CA GLU A 42 17.99 22.11 -47.03
C GLU A 42 17.88 21.53 -48.45
N VAL A 43 18.92 21.71 -49.27
CA VAL A 43 19.02 21.19 -50.63
C VAL A 43 20.21 20.27 -50.81
N VAL A 44 20.11 19.36 -51.77
CA VAL A 44 21.20 18.49 -52.21
C VAL A 44 21.35 18.59 -53.73
N THR A 45 22.58 18.67 -54.21
CA THR A 45 22.87 18.63 -55.65
C THR A 45 23.08 17.20 -56.09
N CYS A 46 22.40 16.76 -57.15
CA CYS A 46 22.57 15.43 -57.69
C CYS A 46 23.94 15.29 -58.39
N PRO A 47 24.83 14.38 -57.95
CA PRO A 47 26.16 14.22 -58.55
C PRO A 47 26.12 13.83 -60.03
N ASN A 48 25.06 13.14 -60.47
CA ASN A 48 24.94 12.63 -61.84
C ASN A 48 24.22 13.59 -62.80
N HIS A 49 23.47 14.56 -62.27
CA HIS A 49 22.57 15.39 -63.08
C HIS A 49 22.75 16.90 -62.85
N GLU A 50 23.50 17.29 -61.82
CA GLU A 50 23.70 18.69 -61.38
C GLU A 50 22.40 19.41 -60.98
N ASP A 51 21.28 18.69 -60.89
CA ASP A 51 20.00 19.20 -60.44
C ASP A 51 20.03 19.46 -58.92
N VAL A 52 19.52 20.62 -58.50
CA VAL A 52 19.34 20.98 -57.08
C VAL A 52 17.97 20.48 -56.62
N ILE A 53 17.96 19.63 -55.61
CA ILE A 53 16.77 18.95 -55.10
C ILE A 53 16.57 19.34 -53.64
N LYS A 54 15.35 19.69 -53.24
CA LYS A 54 15.05 19.94 -51.83
C LYS A 54 15.05 18.62 -51.05
N LEU A 55 15.73 18.60 -49.90
CA LEU A 55 15.77 17.42 -49.03
C LEU A 55 14.38 17.03 -48.53
N VAL A 56 13.46 17.98 -48.38
CA VAL A 56 12.06 17.72 -48.01
C VAL A 56 11.35 16.80 -49.01
N ASP A 57 11.68 16.91 -50.29
CA ASP A 57 11.07 16.13 -51.36
C ASP A 57 11.74 14.75 -51.51
N LEU A 58 13.05 14.68 -51.18
CA LEU A 58 13.87 13.49 -51.35
C LEU A 58 13.90 12.58 -50.11
N ALA A 59 13.98 13.15 -48.90
CA ALA A 59 14.07 12.46 -47.63
C ALA A 59 13.25 13.19 -46.53
N PRO A 60 11.92 13.19 -46.65
CA PRO A 60 11.03 13.90 -45.72
C PRO A 60 11.17 13.43 -44.26
N ASP A 61 11.55 12.18 -44.02
CA ASP A 61 11.79 11.60 -42.69
C ASP A 61 13.11 12.05 -42.05
N VAL A 62 14.12 12.41 -42.87
CA VAL A 62 15.34 13.07 -42.41
C VAL A 62 15.00 14.49 -41.96
N MET A 63 14.13 15.17 -42.71
CA MET A 63 13.65 16.55 -42.45
C MET A 63 12.49 16.64 -41.45
N LEU A 64 12.20 15.57 -40.70
CA LEU A 64 11.12 15.51 -39.67
C LEU A 64 9.70 15.87 -40.18
N CYS A 65 9.42 15.73 -41.48
CA CYS A 65 8.11 16.05 -42.05
C CYS A 65 7.00 15.06 -41.65
N ASP A 66 7.37 13.94 -41.03
CA ASP A 66 6.43 12.98 -40.44
C ASP A 66 5.93 13.36 -39.04
N PHE A 67 6.29 14.55 -38.55
CA PHE A 67 5.86 15.10 -37.27
C PHE A 67 4.74 16.15 -37.42
N ASP A 68 3.85 16.19 -36.44
CA ASP A 68 2.88 17.28 -36.31
C ASP A 68 3.64 18.62 -36.20
N PRO A 69 3.33 19.64 -37.03
CA PRO A 69 4.00 20.93 -37.01
C PRO A 69 4.10 21.57 -35.62
N LYS A 70 3.17 21.27 -34.70
CA LYS A 70 3.21 21.78 -33.32
C LYS A 70 4.43 21.33 -32.52
N TYR A 71 5.06 20.21 -32.90
CA TYR A 71 6.27 19.68 -32.26
C TYR A 71 7.56 20.13 -32.96
N ILE A 72 7.48 20.74 -34.14
CA ILE A 72 8.68 21.26 -34.81
C ILE A 72 9.17 22.49 -34.03
N LEU A 73 10.44 22.45 -33.65
CA LEU A 73 11.07 23.52 -32.89
C LEU A 73 11.10 24.83 -33.68
N ASN A 74 10.62 25.91 -33.08
CA ASN A 74 10.92 27.26 -33.54
C ASN A 74 12.23 27.75 -32.90
N GLU A 75 13.30 27.83 -33.69
CA GLU A 75 14.64 28.21 -33.21
C GLU A 75 14.66 29.61 -32.57
N ASP A 76 13.88 30.57 -33.08
CA ASP A 76 13.80 31.94 -32.53
C ASP A 76 13.27 31.98 -31.09
N GLN A 77 12.55 30.93 -30.68
CA GLN A 77 11.96 30.81 -29.35
C GLN A 77 12.83 29.99 -28.38
N LEU A 78 13.90 29.36 -28.86
CA LEU A 78 14.79 28.54 -28.04
C LEU A 78 15.96 29.38 -27.51
N ILE A 79 16.05 29.47 -26.18
CA ILE A 79 17.22 30.00 -25.49
C ILE A 79 17.92 28.82 -24.82
N LEU A 80 19.08 28.43 -25.37
CA LEU A 80 19.86 27.30 -24.91
C LEU A 80 21.34 27.70 -24.77
N VAL A 81 21.88 27.57 -23.55
CA VAL A 81 23.30 27.79 -23.27
C VAL A 81 23.93 26.46 -22.89
N GLN A 82 24.83 25.95 -23.73
CA GLN A 82 25.51 24.67 -23.48
C GLN A 82 26.76 24.89 -22.61
N SER A 83 26.54 25.17 -21.32
CA SER A 83 27.62 25.31 -20.33
C SER A 83 27.35 24.43 -19.11
N GLN A 84 28.38 24.18 -18.29
CA GLN A 84 28.25 23.37 -17.08
C GLN A 84 27.20 23.92 -16.09
N GLU A 85 26.99 25.24 -16.04
CA GLU A 85 25.98 25.87 -15.18
C GLU A 85 24.55 25.44 -15.54
N TYR A 86 24.30 25.19 -16.83
CA TYR A 86 22.99 24.78 -17.33
C TYR A 86 22.90 23.26 -17.54
N ALA A 87 23.98 22.51 -17.33
CA ALA A 87 23.97 21.06 -17.49
C ALA A 87 23.09 20.40 -16.40
N LEU A 88 22.14 19.58 -16.84
CA LEU A 88 21.24 18.81 -15.99
C LEU A 88 21.70 17.35 -15.84
N GLY A 89 22.45 16.84 -16.83
CA GLY A 89 23.04 15.52 -16.81
C GLY A 89 23.69 15.16 -18.15
N ASP A 90 24.61 14.20 -18.11
CA ASP A 90 25.24 13.59 -19.28
C ASP A 90 24.79 12.14 -19.41
N GLY A 91 24.32 11.77 -20.59
CA GLY A 91 23.88 10.42 -20.92
C GLY A 91 24.74 9.77 -22.00
N SER A 92 24.52 8.48 -22.25
CA SER A 92 25.21 7.74 -23.31
C SER A 92 24.98 8.29 -24.72
N TYR A 93 23.87 9.01 -24.94
CA TYR A 93 23.44 9.49 -26.26
C TYR A 93 23.57 11.02 -26.44
N GLY A 94 24.11 11.73 -25.45
CA GLY A 94 24.23 13.19 -25.48
C GLY A 94 24.14 13.84 -24.10
N SER A 95 24.07 15.18 -24.08
CA SER A 95 24.01 16.00 -22.87
C SER A 95 22.66 16.70 -22.75
N VAL A 96 22.17 16.85 -21.51
CA VAL A 96 20.89 17.50 -21.22
C VAL A 96 21.15 18.84 -20.54
N TYR A 97 20.56 19.90 -21.06
CA TYR A 97 20.71 21.26 -20.53
C TYR A 97 19.35 21.87 -20.16
N ARG A 98 19.38 22.71 -19.13
CA ARG A 98 18.27 23.60 -18.80
C ARG A 98 18.23 24.73 -19.83
N GLY A 99 17.06 24.95 -20.41
CA GLY A 99 16.84 26.03 -21.36
C GLY A 99 15.48 26.71 -21.19
N ARG A 100 15.16 27.60 -22.11
CA ARG A 100 13.83 28.22 -22.21
C ARG A 100 13.30 28.06 -23.62
N TYR A 101 12.06 27.61 -23.76
CA TYR A 101 11.36 27.53 -25.04
C TYR A 101 9.94 28.08 -24.88
N ASN A 102 9.53 28.98 -25.76
CA ASN A 102 8.23 29.67 -25.69
C ASN A 102 7.91 30.20 -24.27
N GLN A 103 8.89 30.89 -23.68
CA GLN A 103 8.88 31.42 -22.31
C GLN A 103 8.79 30.40 -21.16
N GLN A 104 8.69 29.11 -21.44
CA GLN A 104 8.67 28.02 -20.45
C GLN A 104 10.07 27.46 -20.21
N THR A 105 10.36 27.05 -18.97
CA THR A 105 11.62 26.38 -18.67
C THR A 105 11.54 24.93 -19.15
N ILE A 106 12.56 24.47 -19.88
CA ILE A 106 12.61 23.16 -20.52
C ILE A 106 13.90 22.40 -20.20
N ALA A 107 13.90 21.11 -20.50
CA ALA A 107 15.10 20.28 -20.61
C ALA A 107 15.38 20.02 -22.10
N ALA A 108 16.55 20.39 -22.59
CA ALA A 108 17.00 20.19 -23.96
C ALA A 108 18.06 19.08 -24.00
N LYS A 109 17.71 17.93 -24.56
CA LYS A 109 18.64 16.81 -24.80
C LYS A 109 19.28 17.00 -26.18
N VAL A 110 20.56 17.34 -26.19
CA VAL A 110 21.36 17.56 -27.40
C VAL A 110 22.09 16.26 -27.73
N TYR A 111 21.84 15.71 -28.92
CA TYR A 111 22.46 14.46 -29.35
C TYR A 111 23.79 14.73 -30.03
N ASN A 112 24.84 14.08 -29.51
CA ASN A 112 26.20 14.16 -30.06
C ASN A 112 26.58 12.81 -30.67
N THR A 113 27.56 12.80 -31.57
CA THR A 113 27.97 11.57 -32.27
C THR A 113 28.53 10.56 -31.27
N LEU A 114 28.04 9.31 -31.32
CA LEU A 114 28.46 8.22 -30.45
C LEU A 114 29.06 7.08 -31.28
N GLY A 115 30.39 6.99 -31.33
CA GLY A 115 31.08 6.06 -32.23
C GLY A 115 30.66 6.28 -33.68
N ASP A 116 30.26 5.22 -34.37
CA ASP A 116 29.77 5.27 -35.76
C ASP A 116 28.25 5.57 -35.86
N ILE A 117 27.57 5.77 -34.73
CA ILE A 117 26.12 6.03 -34.72
C ILE A 117 25.88 7.54 -34.83
N HIS A 118 25.26 7.92 -35.95
CA HIS A 118 24.88 9.29 -36.23
C HIS A 118 23.79 9.80 -35.23
N PRO A 119 23.92 11.02 -34.67
CA PRO A 119 22.96 11.60 -33.71
C PRO A 119 21.49 11.55 -34.14
N HIS A 120 21.24 11.81 -35.43
CA HIS A 120 19.91 11.72 -36.04
C HIS A 120 19.23 10.37 -35.77
N LYS A 121 19.95 9.25 -35.89
CA LYS A 121 19.38 7.91 -35.65
C LYS A 121 18.95 7.74 -34.20
N MET A 122 19.76 8.22 -33.26
CA MET A 122 19.48 8.13 -31.82
C MET A 122 18.25 8.96 -31.43
N MET A 123 18.19 10.20 -31.91
CA MET A 123 17.02 11.06 -31.73
C MET A 123 15.77 10.44 -32.37
N ARG A 124 15.84 10.00 -33.64
CA ARG A 124 14.70 9.41 -34.34
C ARG A 124 14.17 8.19 -33.61
N GLN A 125 15.06 7.36 -33.06
CA GLN A 125 14.70 6.17 -32.29
C GLN A 125 13.87 6.53 -31.04
N GLU A 126 14.37 7.46 -30.22
CA GLU A 126 13.68 7.91 -29.00
C GLU A 126 12.32 8.55 -29.32
N VAL A 127 12.31 9.45 -30.30
CA VAL A 127 11.12 10.24 -30.63
C VAL A 127 10.05 9.40 -31.34
N THR A 128 10.43 8.38 -32.11
CA THR A 128 9.46 7.48 -32.76
C THR A 128 8.54 6.79 -31.76
N ILE A 129 9.06 6.49 -30.57
CA ILE A 129 8.28 5.97 -29.44
C ILE A 129 7.55 7.13 -28.77
N LEU A 130 8.30 8.14 -28.32
CA LEU A 130 7.77 9.21 -27.47
C LEU A 130 6.57 9.95 -28.08
N ARG A 131 6.57 10.19 -29.40
CA ARG A 131 5.49 10.89 -30.10
C ARG A 131 4.13 10.18 -30.05
N ARG A 132 4.10 8.88 -29.73
CA ARG A 132 2.88 8.07 -29.63
C ARG A 132 2.35 7.98 -28.20
N LEU A 133 3.07 8.54 -27.23
CA LEU A 133 2.78 8.39 -25.81
C LEU A 133 2.21 9.69 -25.28
N ASN A 134 1.08 9.60 -24.60
CA ASN A 134 0.47 10.73 -23.91
C ASN A 134 -0.19 10.23 -22.62
N HIS A 135 0.50 10.43 -21.49
CA HIS A 135 0.10 9.88 -20.20
C HIS A 135 0.72 10.69 -19.05
N PRO A 136 0.01 10.89 -17.91
CA PRO A 136 0.51 11.72 -16.80
C PRO A 136 1.80 11.22 -16.16
N SER A 137 2.14 9.95 -16.33
CA SER A 137 3.40 9.34 -15.84
C SER A 137 4.49 9.19 -16.90
N ILE A 138 4.32 9.75 -18.09
CA ILE A 138 5.29 9.69 -19.19
C ILE A 138 5.76 11.12 -19.45
N LEU A 139 7.08 11.31 -19.48
CA LEU A 139 7.66 12.62 -19.75
C LEU A 139 7.26 13.08 -21.15
N SER A 140 6.68 14.27 -21.25
CA SER A 140 6.12 14.78 -22.50
C SER A 140 7.19 15.47 -23.36
N MET A 141 7.15 15.19 -24.66
CA MET A 141 7.88 15.95 -25.67
C MET A 141 7.20 17.31 -25.90
N VAL A 142 8.00 18.38 -25.85
CA VAL A 142 7.58 19.76 -26.14
C VAL A 142 7.88 20.10 -27.59
N ALA A 143 9.11 19.84 -28.04
CA ALA A 143 9.53 20.11 -29.41
C ALA A 143 10.72 19.24 -29.84
N ILE A 144 10.99 19.17 -31.14
CA ILE A 144 12.13 18.50 -31.76
C ILE A 144 12.76 19.42 -32.82
N GLY A 145 14.08 19.50 -32.82
CA GLY A 145 14.85 20.33 -33.75
C GLY A 145 15.95 19.54 -34.46
N LEU A 146 16.30 19.97 -35.68
CA LEU A 146 17.41 19.42 -36.47
C LEU A 146 18.70 20.21 -36.27
N HIS A 147 18.62 21.53 -36.06
CA HIS A 147 19.77 22.43 -35.95
C HIS A 147 19.70 23.29 -34.68
N PRO A 148 20.32 22.86 -33.55
CA PRO A 148 21.00 21.58 -33.35
C PRO A 148 20.02 20.41 -33.25
N ARG A 149 20.55 19.19 -33.34
CA ARG A 149 19.77 17.97 -33.14
C ARG A 149 19.37 17.85 -31.66
N VAL A 150 18.17 18.33 -31.35
CA VAL A 150 17.69 18.49 -29.99
C VAL A 150 16.29 17.91 -29.79
N LEU A 151 16.09 17.26 -28.65
CA LEU A 151 14.78 16.89 -28.12
C LEU A 151 14.47 17.80 -26.92
N VAL A 152 13.44 18.62 -27.05
CA VAL A 152 12.95 19.52 -26.00
C VAL A 152 11.85 18.83 -25.21
N LEU A 153 12.07 18.68 -23.92
CA LEU A 153 11.22 17.98 -22.96
C LEU A 153 10.74 18.95 -21.89
N GLU A 154 9.64 18.60 -21.23
CA GLU A 154 9.25 19.28 -19.99
C GLU A 154 10.35 19.11 -18.92
N LEU A 155 10.62 20.18 -18.15
CA LEU A 155 11.61 20.12 -17.08
C LEU A 155 10.98 19.61 -15.78
N ALA A 156 11.55 18.55 -15.22
CA ALA A 156 11.22 18.11 -13.86
C ALA A 156 11.94 18.98 -12.81
N PRO A 157 11.20 19.74 -11.97
CA PRO A 157 11.79 20.72 -11.06
C PRO A 157 12.65 20.11 -9.94
N LEU A 158 12.47 18.82 -9.62
CA LEU A 158 13.22 18.15 -8.56
C LEU A 158 14.26 17.14 -9.09
N GLY A 159 14.50 17.12 -10.41
CA GLY A 159 15.45 16.22 -11.05
C GLY A 159 15.04 14.76 -11.02
N SER A 160 16.01 13.85 -11.12
CA SER A 160 15.77 12.40 -11.07
C SER A 160 15.63 11.89 -9.64
N LEU A 161 14.92 10.78 -9.48
CA LEU A 161 14.84 10.03 -8.23
C LEU A 161 16.23 9.58 -7.78
N GLY A 162 17.09 9.15 -8.70
CA GLY A 162 18.47 8.78 -8.42
C GLY A 162 19.25 9.91 -7.74
N SER A 163 19.20 11.13 -8.28
CA SER A 163 19.82 12.30 -7.65
C SER A 163 19.21 12.63 -6.28
N LEU A 164 17.89 12.47 -6.14
CA LEU A 164 17.19 12.74 -4.90
C LEU A 164 17.56 11.75 -3.78
N LEU A 165 17.70 10.47 -4.11
CA LEU A 165 18.13 9.41 -3.19
C LEU A 165 19.61 9.60 -2.80
N LYS A 166 20.49 9.87 -3.77
CA LYS A 166 21.92 10.16 -3.52
C LYS A 166 22.13 11.38 -2.60
N ALA A 167 21.25 12.38 -2.70
CA ALA A 167 21.29 13.55 -1.81
C ALA A 167 20.87 13.25 -0.36
N GLY A 168 20.49 12.01 -0.04
CA GLY A 168 20.08 11.60 1.30
C GLY A 168 18.76 12.22 1.76
N ARG A 169 17.92 12.71 0.83
CA ARG A 169 16.62 13.29 1.16
C ARG A 169 15.69 12.19 1.67
N THR A 170 15.17 12.35 2.88
CA THR A 170 14.18 11.43 3.42
C THR A 170 12.85 11.59 2.68
N ILE A 171 12.46 10.55 1.95
CA ILE A 171 11.15 10.44 1.32
C ILE A 171 10.23 9.67 2.27
N THR A 172 9.05 10.21 2.57
CA THR A 172 8.09 9.52 3.45
C THR A 172 7.47 8.32 2.74
N ARG A 173 6.99 7.33 3.51
CA ARG A 173 6.27 6.15 2.99
C ARG A 173 5.16 6.52 2.00
N HIS A 174 4.36 7.53 2.31
CA HIS A 174 3.28 7.99 1.43
C HIS A 174 3.81 8.53 0.09
N ILE A 175 4.94 9.23 0.07
CA ILE A 175 5.52 9.72 -1.19
C ILE A 175 6.21 8.58 -1.96
N GLN A 176 6.90 7.66 -1.28
CA GLN A 176 7.43 6.44 -1.89
C GLN A 176 6.31 5.65 -2.60
N HIS A 177 5.18 5.43 -1.91
CA HIS A 177 4.00 4.80 -2.48
C HIS A 177 3.48 5.54 -3.72
N ARG A 178 3.32 6.86 -3.65
CA ARG A 178 2.85 7.66 -4.80
C ARG A 178 3.81 7.62 -5.99
N ILE A 179 5.12 7.62 -5.76
CA ILE A 179 6.12 7.46 -6.83
C ILE A 179 5.95 6.07 -7.46
N ALA A 180 5.92 5.01 -6.65
CA ALA A 180 5.77 3.64 -7.12
C ALA A 180 4.49 3.44 -7.95
N VAL A 181 3.33 3.90 -7.46
CA VAL A 181 2.04 3.83 -8.16
C VAL A 181 2.11 4.56 -9.51
N GLN A 182 2.66 5.77 -9.55
CA GLN A 182 2.71 6.54 -10.81
C GLN A 182 3.69 5.95 -11.81
N VAL A 183 4.82 5.41 -11.37
CA VAL A 183 5.76 4.71 -12.26
C VAL A 183 5.12 3.42 -12.79
N ALA A 184 4.42 2.65 -11.96
CA ALA A 184 3.69 1.46 -12.39
C ALA A 184 2.55 1.79 -13.38
N ASP A 185 1.79 2.86 -13.16
CA ASP A 185 0.77 3.40 -14.10
C ASP A 185 1.41 3.75 -15.46
N GLY A 186 2.58 4.40 -15.43
CA GLY A 186 3.36 4.70 -16.64
C GLY A 186 3.85 3.44 -17.36
N LEU A 187 4.36 2.46 -16.63
CA LEU A 187 4.85 1.22 -17.20
C LEU A 187 3.72 0.37 -17.79
N SER A 188 2.58 0.30 -17.11
CA SER A 188 1.36 -0.34 -17.60
C SER A 188 0.90 0.29 -18.92
N TYR A 189 0.90 1.63 -19.00
CA TYR A 189 0.59 2.34 -20.24
C TYR A 189 1.56 2.01 -21.39
N LEU A 190 2.87 1.94 -21.12
CA LEU A 190 3.87 1.56 -22.13
C LEU A 190 3.61 0.14 -22.66
N HIS A 191 3.38 -0.81 -21.76
CA HIS A 191 3.14 -2.21 -22.12
C HIS A 191 1.84 -2.39 -22.90
N GLN A 192 0.78 -1.65 -22.58
CA GLN A 192 -0.45 -1.60 -23.38
C GLN A 192 -0.21 -1.11 -24.82
N HIS A 193 0.79 -0.25 -25.03
CA HIS A 193 1.21 0.23 -26.35
C HIS A 193 2.29 -0.65 -26.99
N LEU A 194 2.53 -1.84 -26.43
CA LEU A 194 3.56 -2.79 -26.85
C LEU A 194 4.95 -2.15 -26.88
N VAL A 195 5.25 -1.26 -25.92
CA VAL A 195 6.58 -0.65 -25.75
C VAL A 195 7.29 -1.33 -24.59
N ILE A 196 8.46 -1.91 -24.86
CA ILE A 196 9.38 -2.40 -23.84
C ILE A 196 10.35 -1.25 -23.51
N TYR A 197 10.43 -0.88 -22.23
CA TYR A 197 11.15 0.31 -21.80
C TYR A 197 12.67 0.08 -21.71
N ARG A 198 13.08 -1.02 -21.07
CA ARG A 198 14.43 -1.60 -20.94
C ARG A 198 15.46 -0.88 -20.09
N ASP A 199 15.15 0.30 -19.55
CA ASP A 199 16.11 1.05 -18.72
C ASP A 199 15.46 1.60 -17.44
N MET A 200 14.60 0.80 -16.80
CA MET A 200 13.98 1.19 -15.53
C MET A 200 15.02 1.22 -14.42
N LYS A 201 15.27 2.43 -13.92
CA LYS A 201 16.20 2.74 -12.83
C LYS A 201 15.85 4.09 -12.20
N PRO A 202 16.31 4.40 -10.98
CA PRO A 202 16.05 5.68 -10.33
C PRO A 202 16.47 6.92 -11.15
N ASP A 203 17.55 6.85 -11.93
CA ASP A 203 18.03 8.00 -12.72
C ASP A 203 17.05 8.38 -13.86
N ASN A 204 16.18 7.47 -14.30
CA ASN A 204 15.19 7.71 -15.35
C ASN A 204 13.75 7.95 -14.83
N VAL A 205 13.58 8.05 -13.51
CA VAL A 205 12.32 8.46 -12.87
C VAL A 205 12.46 9.91 -12.45
N LEU A 206 11.75 10.83 -13.12
CA LEU A 206 11.83 12.26 -12.84
C LEU A 206 10.75 12.72 -11.87
N ILE A 207 11.13 13.54 -10.89
CA ILE A 207 10.26 13.99 -9.80
C ILE A 207 9.73 15.40 -10.08
N PHE A 208 8.41 15.52 -10.10
CA PHE A 208 7.70 16.78 -10.33
C PHE A 208 7.24 17.44 -9.02
N SER A 209 6.89 16.63 -8.03
CA SER A 209 6.45 17.14 -6.74
C SER A 209 6.62 16.08 -5.66
N LEU A 210 6.91 16.53 -4.43
CA LEU A 210 6.82 15.70 -3.22
C LEU A 210 5.60 16.08 -2.37
N SER A 211 4.68 16.87 -2.92
CA SER A 211 3.41 17.18 -2.24
C SER A 211 2.42 16.04 -2.44
N LEU A 212 1.77 15.61 -1.36
CA LEU A 212 0.69 14.63 -1.41
C LEU A 212 -0.54 15.13 -2.19
N SER A 213 -0.72 16.45 -2.33
CA SER A 213 -1.82 17.05 -3.08
C SER A 213 -1.56 17.18 -4.59
N ALA A 214 -0.32 17.01 -5.05
CA ALA A 214 0.02 17.20 -6.46
C ALA A 214 -0.47 16.04 -7.32
N VAL A 215 -1.14 16.31 -8.44
CA VAL A 215 -1.64 15.26 -9.37
C VAL A 215 -0.51 14.42 -9.96
N ILE A 216 0.62 15.06 -10.26
CA ILE A 216 1.82 14.46 -10.85
C ILE A 216 2.95 14.56 -9.83
N THR A 217 3.49 13.41 -9.46
CA THR A 217 4.61 13.22 -8.53
C THR A 217 5.84 12.79 -9.29
N ALA A 218 5.69 11.80 -10.17
CA ALA A 218 6.78 11.18 -10.91
C ALA A 218 6.38 10.89 -12.36
N LYS A 219 7.37 10.96 -13.27
CA LYS A 219 7.25 10.53 -14.67
C LYS A 219 8.46 9.71 -15.09
N ILE A 220 8.23 8.72 -15.94
CA ILE A 220 9.29 7.96 -16.62
C ILE A 220 9.87 8.85 -17.73
N SER A 221 11.19 8.86 -17.90
CA SER A 221 11.91 9.60 -18.94
C SER A 221 12.85 8.70 -19.75
N ASP A 222 13.62 9.27 -20.68
CA ASP A 222 14.69 8.60 -21.44
C ASP A 222 14.27 7.30 -22.14
N TYR A 223 13.69 7.44 -23.33
CA TYR A 223 13.28 6.31 -24.17
C TYR A 223 14.35 5.95 -25.19
N GLY A 224 15.58 6.43 -24.97
CA GLY A 224 16.69 6.33 -25.91
C GLY A 224 16.96 4.91 -26.37
N ILE A 225 16.66 3.93 -25.51
CA ILE A 225 16.89 2.51 -25.81
C ILE A 225 15.58 1.71 -25.93
N SER A 226 14.42 2.30 -25.67
CA SER A 226 13.15 1.56 -25.69
C SER A 226 12.82 1.01 -27.09
N ARG A 227 11.97 -0.02 -27.16
CA ARG A 227 11.59 -0.68 -28.42
C ARG A 227 10.14 -1.11 -28.43
N PHE A 228 9.55 -1.20 -29.63
CA PHE A 228 8.28 -1.91 -29.78
C PHE A 228 8.52 -3.42 -29.62
N ALA A 229 7.65 -4.08 -28.88
CA ALA A 229 7.69 -5.52 -28.67
C ALA A 229 7.58 -6.26 -30.01
N ALA A 230 8.30 -7.38 -30.11
CA ALA A 230 8.30 -8.27 -31.28
C ALA A 230 7.80 -9.66 -30.87
N PRO A 231 7.14 -10.42 -31.76
CA PRO A 231 6.56 -11.72 -31.43
C PRO A 231 7.53 -12.77 -30.86
N TYR A 232 8.82 -12.66 -31.18
CA TYR A 232 9.87 -13.59 -30.74
C TYR A 232 10.84 -12.97 -29.73
N GLY A 233 10.44 -11.86 -29.09
CA GLY A 233 11.34 -11.03 -28.29
C GLY A 233 12.38 -10.31 -29.14
N LEU A 234 13.29 -9.62 -28.47
CA LEU A 234 14.37 -8.86 -29.11
C LEU A 234 15.70 -9.29 -28.51
N SER A 235 16.70 -9.59 -29.34
CA SER A 235 18.04 -9.94 -28.88
C SER A 235 18.91 -8.68 -28.78
N SER A 236 19.16 -8.22 -27.56
CA SER A 236 20.11 -7.12 -27.25
C SER A 236 20.54 -7.23 -25.79
N SER A 237 21.80 -6.90 -25.50
CA SER A 237 22.34 -6.81 -24.13
C SER A 237 22.26 -5.40 -23.53
N GLU A 238 21.60 -4.47 -24.23
CA GLU A 238 21.40 -3.09 -23.78
C GLU A 238 20.57 -3.00 -22.48
N GLY A 239 20.87 -2.00 -21.65
CA GLY A 239 20.27 -1.79 -20.33
C GLY A 239 21.35 -1.51 -19.29
N THR A 240 20.96 -1.00 -18.13
CA THR A 240 21.92 -0.67 -17.06
C THR A 240 22.27 -1.93 -16.25
N PRO A 241 23.57 -2.33 -16.14
CA PRO A 241 24.00 -3.42 -15.29
C PRO A 241 23.48 -3.29 -13.85
N GLY A 242 23.03 -4.39 -13.25
CA GLY A 242 22.38 -4.42 -11.94
C GLY A 242 20.87 -4.24 -11.95
N TYR A 243 20.30 -3.66 -13.01
CA TYR A 243 18.84 -3.56 -13.21
C TYR A 243 18.33 -4.56 -14.26
N ARG A 244 19.22 -5.16 -15.04
CA ARG A 244 18.88 -6.12 -16.09
C ARG A 244 18.33 -7.40 -15.48
N ALA A 245 17.21 -7.87 -16.03
CA ALA A 245 16.63 -9.14 -15.65
C ALA A 245 17.56 -10.32 -16.00
N PRO A 246 17.47 -11.48 -15.30
CA PRO A 246 18.32 -12.64 -15.54
C PRO A 246 18.37 -13.13 -16.99
N GLU A 247 17.24 -13.12 -17.69
CA GLU A 247 17.12 -13.47 -19.11
C GLU A 247 17.85 -12.46 -20.02
N VAL A 248 17.75 -11.16 -19.71
CA VAL A 248 18.45 -10.09 -20.45
C VAL A 248 19.96 -10.20 -20.24
N ALA A 249 20.39 -10.47 -19.01
CA ALA A 249 21.80 -10.65 -18.66
C ALA A 249 22.42 -11.89 -19.34
N ARG A 250 21.64 -12.94 -19.63
CA ARG A 250 22.04 -14.11 -20.43
C ARG A 250 22.13 -13.82 -21.93
N GLY A 251 21.63 -12.68 -22.39
CA GLY A 251 21.51 -12.36 -23.81
C GLY A 251 20.33 -13.07 -24.49
N GLU A 252 19.35 -13.54 -23.73
CA GLU A 252 18.13 -14.13 -24.26
C GLU A 252 17.19 -13.04 -24.81
N PRO A 253 16.22 -13.41 -25.68
CA PRO A 253 15.21 -12.46 -26.12
C PRO A 253 14.44 -11.91 -24.94
N TYR A 254 14.41 -10.59 -24.79
CA TYR A 254 13.70 -9.95 -23.70
C TYR A 254 12.26 -9.57 -24.09
N THR A 255 11.38 -9.54 -23.09
CA THR A 255 9.94 -9.29 -23.20
C THR A 255 9.51 -8.17 -22.24
N LEU A 256 8.20 -7.96 -22.05
CA LEU A 256 7.67 -6.91 -21.17
C LEU A 256 8.00 -7.18 -19.69
N GLU A 257 8.11 -8.45 -19.32
CA GLU A 257 8.39 -8.96 -17.98
C GLU A 257 9.80 -8.58 -17.49
N ALA A 258 10.72 -8.27 -18.41
CA ALA A 258 12.05 -7.75 -18.06
C ALA A 258 11.96 -6.38 -17.37
N ASP A 259 11.02 -5.52 -17.81
CA ASP A 259 10.81 -4.22 -17.16
C ASP A 259 10.26 -4.36 -15.74
N ILE A 260 9.51 -5.42 -15.45
CA ILE A 260 8.96 -5.71 -14.12
C ILE A 260 10.09 -6.02 -13.13
N PHE A 261 11.10 -6.79 -13.57
CA PHE A 261 12.29 -7.04 -12.77
C PHE A 261 13.06 -5.74 -12.49
N SER A 262 13.32 -4.95 -13.52
CA SER A 262 14.01 -3.66 -13.39
C SER A 262 13.23 -2.67 -12.49
N PHE A 263 11.90 -2.70 -12.57
CA PHE A 263 11.03 -1.97 -11.64
C PHE A 263 11.19 -2.48 -10.20
N GLY A 264 11.26 -3.80 -9.97
CA GLY A 264 11.49 -4.39 -8.65
C GLY A 264 12.78 -3.87 -7.99
N ILE A 265 13.88 -3.82 -8.74
CA ILE A 265 15.15 -3.24 -8.26
C ILE A 265 15.00 -1.74 -7.94
N THR A 266 14.34 -0.99 -8.83
CA THR A 266 14.08 0.45 -8.64
C THR A 266 13.21 0.72 -7.41
N LEU A 267 12.18 -0.11 -7.19
CA LEU A 267 11.28 -0.03 -6.06
C LEU A 267 12.02 -0.35 -4.76
N TYR A 268 12.90 -1.35 -4.77
CA TYR A 268 13.75 -1.68 -3.62
C TYR A 268 14.60 -0.47 -3.22
N GLU A 269 15.31 0.14 -4.17
CA GLU A 269 16.11 1.36 -3.91
C GLU A 269 15.26 2.52 -3.38
N LEU A 270 14.07 2.72 -3.94
CA LEU A 270 13.16 3.77 -3.49
C LEU A 270 12.81 3.62 -1.99
N VAL A 271 12.54 2.40 -1.54
CA VAL A 271 12.12 2.14 -0.15
C VAL A 271 13.27 1.96 0.83
N THR A 272 14.46 1.59 0.36
CA THR A 272 15.69 1.52 1.16
C THR A 272 16.46 2.83 1.22
N GLY A 273 15.99 3.87 0.53
CA GLY A 273 16.60 5.20 0.54
C GLY A 273 17.84 5.30 -0.34
N GLY A 274 17.85 4.61 -1.48
CA GLY A 274 18.92 4.60 -2.47
C GLY A 274 19.94 3.48 -2.31
N ARG A 275 19.59 2.41 -1.58
CA ARG A 275 20.47 1.24 -1.45
C ARG A 275 20.10 0.16 -2.44
N HIS A 276 21.01 -0.19 -3.33
CA HIS A 276 20.82 -1.29 -4.27
C HIS A 276 20.79 -2.64 -3.51
N PRO A 277 20.03 -3.64 -3.99
CA PRO A 277 20.01 -4.99 -3.39
C PRO A 277 21.38 -5.65 -3.23
N PHE A 278 22.33 -5.26 -4.08
CA PHE A 278 23.68 -5.80 -4.14
C PHE A 278 24.77 -4.73 -3.93
N ASP A 279 24.48 -3.70 -3.13
CA ASP A 279 25.39 -2.59 -2.82
C ASP A 279 26.76 -3.03 -2.28
N GLU A 280 26.87 -4.24 -1.71
CA GLU A 280 28.13 -4.81 -1.23
C GLU A 280 29.10 -5.21 -2.35
N LEU A 281 28.63 -5.28 -3.60
CA LEU A 281 29.45 -5.62 -4.76
C LEU A 281 30.11 -4.36 -5.33
N ALA A 282 31.43 -4.41 -5.48
CA ALA A 282 32.22 -3.22 -5.83
C ALA A 282 32.19 -2.91 -7.33
N PHE A 283 31.91 -3.91 -8.18
CA PHE A 283 31.99 -3.77 -9.64
C PHE A 283 30.65 -4.06 -10.33
N ARG A 284 30.33 -3.26 -11.34
CA ARG A 284 29.09 -3.42 -12.13
C ARG A 284 28.94 -4.79 -12.79
N SER A 285 30.05 -5.43 -13.17
CA SER A 285 30.06 -6.79 -13.73
C SER A 285 29.62 -7.85 -12.73
N GLU A 286 29.85 -7.62 -11.43
CA GLU A 286 29.45 -8.53 -10.36
C GLU A 286 27.95 -8.44 -10.07
N LEU A 287 27.32 -7.28 -10.35
CA LEU A 287 25.88 -7.08 -10.14
C LEU A 287 25.05 -8.04 -11.02
N ASP A 288 25.34 -8.09 -12.32
CA ASP A 288 24.62 -9.01 -13.22
C ASP A 288 24.95 -10.47 -12.91
N GLU A 289 26.20 -10.77 -12.51
CA GLU A 289 26.58 -12.12 -12.09
C GLU A 289 25.79 -12.57 -10.84
N ALA A 290 25.55 -11.67 -9.89
CA ALA A 290 24.72 -11.95 -8.72
C ALA A 290 23.26 -12.21 -9.09
N VAL A 291 22.70 -11.42 -10.01
CA VAL A 291 21.35 -11.62 -10.56
C VAL A 291 21.25 -12.99 -11.25
N LEU A 292 22.22 -13.33 -12.10
CA LEU A 292 22.28 -14.59 -12.84
C LEU A 292 22.41 -15.82 -11.93
N LYS A 293 23.13 -15.69 -10.81
CA LYS A 293 23.26 -16.76 -9.81
C LYS A 293 22.04 -16.88 -8.90
N GLY A 294 21.03 -16.03 -9.07
CA GLY A 294 19.87 -15.98 -8.19
C GLY A 294 20.25 -15.67 -6.75
N LYS A 295 21.24 -14.77 -6.55
CA LYS A 295 21.65 -14.36 -5.20
C LYS A 295 20.42 -13.80 -4.47
N ALA A 296 20.16 -14.34 -3.28
CA ALA A 296 19.02 -13.90 -2.47
C ALA A 296 19.15 -12.40 -2.15
N ILE A 297 18.05 -11.67 -2.34
CA ILE A 297 17.94 -10.26 -2.00
C ILE A 297 17.52 -10.16 -0.54
N GLU A 298 18.22 -9.34 0.23
CA GLU A 298 17.86 -9.13 1.62
C GLU A 298 16.49 -8.44 1.74
N PRO A 299 15.65 -8.81 2.72
CA PRO A 299 14.41 -8.10 2.98
C PRO A 299 14.66 -6.63 3.33
N ILE A 300 13.74 -5.74 2.98
CA ILE A 300 13.87 -4.28 3.23
C ILE A 300 14.11 -3.95 4.71
N THR A 301 13.64 -4.81 5.62
CA THR A 301 13.80 -4.65 7.06
C THR A 301 15.25 -4.78 7.54
N THR A 302 16.13 -5.48 6.81
CA THR A 302 17.57 -5.58 7.16
C THR A 302 18.28 -4.24 6.98
N LYS A 303 17.74 -3.35 6.13
CA LYS A 303 18.30 -2.04 5.83
C LYS A 303 17.79 -0.93 6.76
N SER A 304 17.29 -1.29 7.95
CA SER A 304 16.70 -0.36 8.93
C SER A 304 15.44 0.35 8.43
N CYS A 305 14.75 -0.21 7.43
CA CYS A 305 13.44 0.28 7.00
C CYS A 305 12.34 -0.28 7.90
N ALA A 306 11.32 0.53 8.16
CA ALA A 306 10.12 0.05 8.85
C ALA A 306 9.43 -1.05 8.02
N PRO A 307 8.90 -2.12 8.65
CA PRO A 307 8.26 -3.22 7.93
C PRO A 307 7.14 -2.73 6.99
N TRP A 308 7.08 -3.32 5.79
CA TRP A 308 6.05 -3.03 4.80
C TRP A 308 5.66 -4.35 4.09
N PRO A 309 4.84 -5.20 4.76
CA PRO A 309 4.68 -6.61 4.38
C PRO A 309 4.26 -6.83 2.93
N ASP A 310 3.21 -6.16 2.49
CA ASP A 310 2.64 -6.34 1.15
C ASP A 310 3.58 -5.84 0.05
N LEU A 311 4.35 -4.80 0.35
CA LEU A 311 5.35 -4.31 -0.58
C LEU A 311 6.53 -5.27 -0.70
N GLN A 312 6.95 -5.90 0.40
CA GLN A 312 7.99 -6.93 0.38
C GLN A 312 7.54 -8.12 -0.48
N GLU A 313 6.31 -8.61 -0.30
CA GLU A 313 5.75 -9.70 -1.11
C GLU A 313 5.73 -9.33 -2.60
N LEU A 314 5.29 -8.11 -2.94
CA LEU A 314 5.26 -7.63 -4.31
C LEU A 314 6.67 -7.47 -4.92
N LEU A 315 7.65 -7.02 -4.12
CA LEU A 315 9.05 -6.96 -4.51
C LEU A 315 9.58 -8.37 -4.82
N ASP A 316 9.32 -9.34 -3.96
CA ASP A 316 9.76 -10.72 -4.15
C ASP A 316 9.17 -11.32 -5.44
N GLN A 317 7.90 -11.02 -5.75
CA GLN A 317 7.25 -11.42 -7.00
C GLN A 317 7.88 -10.75 -8.24
N CYS A 318 8.20 -9.45 -8.18
CA CYS A 318 8.86 -8.75 -9.28
C CYS A 318 10.25 -9.31 -9.59
N LEU A 319 10.93 -9.84 -8.57
CA LEU A 319 12.34 -10.25 -8.62
C LEU A 319 12.53 -11.76 -8.85
N LEU A 320 11.46 -12.46 -9.24
CA LEU A 320 11.52 -13.87 -9.63
C LEU A 320 12.42 -14.09 -10.85
N GLN A 321 13.15 -15.20 -10.84
CA GLN A 321 14.07 -15.56 -11.92
C GLN A 321 13.35 -15.89 -13.23
N THR A 322 12.21 -16.55 -13.13
CA THR A 322 11.36 -16.93 -14.27
C THR A 322 10.49 -15.75 -14.69
N PRO A 323 10.59 -15.25 -15.94
CA PRO A 323 9.84 -14.08 -16.41
C PRO A 323 8.32 -14.25 -16.30
N GLU A 324 7.80 -15.42 -16.69
CA GLU A 324 6.35 -15.70 -16.75
C GLU A 324 5.71 -15.83 -15.36
N SER A 325 6.52 -15.92 -14.30
CA SER A 325 6.04 -15.96 -12.92
C SER A 325 5.96 -14.57 -12.29
N ARG A 326 6.48 -13.53 -12.96
CA ARG A 326 6.38 -12.14 -12.51
C ARG A 326 4.98 -11.60 -12.83
N PRO A 327 4.46 -10.64 -12.03
CA PRO A 327 3.19 -10.01 -12.33
C PRO A 327 3.29 -9.19 -13.62
N THR A 328 2.18 -9.06 -14.34
CA THR A 328 2.07 -8.09 -15.42
C THR A 328 2.15 -6.66 -14.88
N SER A 329 2.52 -5.69 -15.73
CA SER A 329 2.56 -4.28 -15.31
C SER A 329 1.19 -3.74 -14.87
N HIS A 330 0.10 -4.32 -15.36
CA HIS A 330 -1.26 -3.98 -14.91
C HIS A 330 -1.55 -4.52 -13.51
N GLU A 331 -1.26 -5.79 -13.24
CA GLU A 331 -1.41 -6.39 -11.90
C GLU A 331 -0.51 -5.70 -10.87
N LEU A 332 0.70 -5.32 -11.27
CA LEU A 332 1.63 -4.52 -10.47
C LEU A 332 1.02 -3.16 -10.08
N PHE A 333 0.42 -2.45 -11.05
CA PHE A 333 -0.24 -1.17 -10.80
C PHE A 333 -1.43 -1.34 -9.85
N GLU A 334 -2.31 -2.31 -10.09
CA GLU A 334 -3.49 -2.56 -9.23
C GLU A 334 -3.07 -2.92 -7.80
N SER A 335 -2.04 -3.76 -7.64
CA SER A 335 -1.50 -4.13 -6.34
C SER A 335 -0.94 -2.92 -5.57
N LEU A 336 -0.18 -2.06 -6.26
CA LEU A 336 0.35 -0.83 -5.66
C LEU A 336 -0.74 0.20 -5.37
N ASN A 337 -1.80 0.27 -6.18
CA ASN A 337 -2.90 1.23 -6.04
C ASN A 337 -3.89 0.86 -4.92
N SER A 338 -3.36 0.36 -3.80
CA SER A 338 -4.12 -0.11 -2.64
C SER A 338 -3.78 0.69 -1.38
N ALA A 339 -4.83 1.18 -0.70
CA ALA A 339 -4.70 1.78 0.62
C ALA A 339 -4.31 0.75 1.69
N GLU A 340 -4.69 -0.51 1.48
CA GLU A 340 -4.37 -1.62 2.39
C GLU A 340 -2.87 -1.88 2.37
N LEU A 341 -2.28 -1.95 1.17
CA LEU A 341 -0.84 -2.08 0.99
C LEU A 341 -0.10 -0.93 1.67
N LEU A 342 -0.56 0.32 1.49
CA LEU A 342 0.07 1.50 2.08
C LEU A 342 0.03 1.49 3.63
N CYS A 343 -1.13 1.14 4.21
CA CYS A 343 -1.39 1.32 5.63
C CYS A 343 -1.12 0.08 6.49
N LEU A 344 -0.89 -1.10 5.92
CA LEU A 344 -0.48 -2.27 6.70
C LEU A 344 0.97 -2.10 7.16
N LYS A 345 1.17 -1.91 8.47
CA LYS A 345 2.50 -1.68 9.08
C LYS A 345 3.20 -2.99 9.38
N SER A 346 2.51 -3.95 9.95
CA SER A 346 3.09 -5.23 10.30
C SER A 346 2.02 -6.29 10.53
N ILE A 347 2.43 -7.55 10.38
CA ILE A 347 1.67 -8.73 10.76
C ILE A 347 2.48 -9.44 11.83
N ILE A 348 1.86 -9.69 12.98
CA ILE A 348 2.52 -10.26 14.15
C ILE A 348 1.86 -11.62 14.44
N PRO A 349 2.50 -12.74 14.08
CA PRO A 349 2.05 -14.06 14.54
C PRO A 349 2.36 -14.18 16.03
N VAL A 350 1.33 -14.41 16.85
CA VAL A 350 1.46 -14.42 18.31
C VAL A 350 1.37 -15.80 18.94
N SER A 351 0.65 -16.74 18.32
CA SER A 351 0.42 -18.08 18.87
C SER A 351 0.20 -19.09 17.75
N LYS A 352 0.92 -20.22 17.78
CA LYS A 352 0.78 -21.25 16.74
C LYS A 352 -0.47 -22.11 17.01
N GLY A 353 -1.34 -22.27 16.03
CA GLY A 353 -2.55 -23.09 16.11
C GLY A 353 -3.65 -22.57 17.04
N LEU A 354 -3.45 -21.43 17.71
CA LEU A 354 -4.43 -20.84 18.62
C LEU A 354 -4.98 -19.54 18.05
N THR A 355 -6.29 -19.32 18.17
CA THR A 355 -6.87 -18.02 17.80
C THR A 355 -6.65 -16.99 18.92
N VAL A 356 -6.49 -15.72 18.55
CA VAL A 356 -6.50 -14.63 19.52
C VAL A 356 -7.92 -14.41 20.03
N GLU A 357 -8.15 -14.59 21.33
CA GLU A 357 -9.46 -14.42 21.97
C GLU A 357 -9.67 -12.99 22.46
N CYS A 358 -8.62 -12.39 23.02
CA CYS A 358 -8.67 -11.04 23.56
C CYS A 358 -7.30 -10.37 23.54
N MET A 359 -7.29 -9.04 23.59
CA MET A 359 -6.06 -8.27 23.68
C MET A 359 -6.31 -6.97 24.45
N THR A 360 -5.24 -6.38 24.97
CA THR A 360 -5.28 -5.05 25.58
C THR A 360 -3.95 -4.34 25.37
N VAL A 361 -3.98 -3.01 25.27
CA VAL A 361 -2.78 -2.18 25.19
C VAL A 361 -2.57 -1.48 26.52
N ARG A 362 -1.31 -1.37 26.95
CA ARG A 362 -0.90 -0.57 28.11
C ARG A 362 0.16 0.45 27.72
N SER A 363 0.18 1.58 28.41
CA SER A 363 1.31 2.50 28.40
C SER A 363 2.30 2.08 29.47
N CYS A 364 3.55 1.87 29.10
CA CYS A 364 4.66 1.77 30.00
C CYS A 364 4.96 3.15 30.62
N GLY A 365 5.62 3.16 31.79
CA GLY A 365 5.98 4.40 32.49
C GLY A 365 6.99 5.28 31.74
N ASP A 366 7.56 4.79 30.64
CA ASP A 366 8.47 5.48 29.72
C ASP A 366 7.78 5.95 28.42
N GLY A 367 6.44 5.91 28.37
CA GLY A 367 5.63 6.32 27.22
C GLY A 367 5.52 5.27 26.10
N ARG A 368 6.24 4.15 26.19
CA ARG A 368 6.15 3.06 25.20
C ARG A 368 4.85 2.29 25.36
N LEU A 369 4.33 1.75 24.27
CA LEU A 369 3.14 0.89 24.35
C LEU A 369 3.55 -0.59 24.36
N GLU A 370 2.84 -1.38 25.16
CA GLU A 370 2.95 -2.83 25.15
C GLU A 370 1.58 -3.44 24.95
N LEU A 371 1.48 -4.32 23.97
CA LEU A 371 0.32 -5.10 23.63
C LEU A 371 0.37 -6.43 24.37
N TRP A 372 -0.69 -6.76 25.09
CA TRP A 372 -0.91 -8.08 25.71
C TRP A 372 -2.02 -8.80 24.97
N VAL A 373 -1.85 -10.11 24.81
CA VAL A 373 -2.68 -10.94 23.94
C VAL A 373 -2.97 -12.26 24.63
N GLY A 374 -4.25 -12.59 24.74
CA GLY A 374 -4.71 -13.90 25.20
C GLY A 374 -5.10 -14.73 23.99
N SER A 375 -4.41 -15.83 23.80
CA SER A 375 -4.77 -16.87 22.83
C SER A 375 -5.11 -18.15 23.60
N GLY A 376 -6.08 -18.91 23.14
CA GLY A 376 -6.33 -20.21 23.76
C GLY A 376 -7.65 -20.85 23.41
N ASP A 377 -7.70 -22.14 23.68
CA ASP A 377 -8.86 -23.00 23.53
C ASP A 377 -9.21 -23.65 24.88
N LYS A 378 -9.75 -24.88 24.86
CA LYS A 378 -10.11 -25.61 26.08
C LYS A 378 -8.91 -26.25 26.78
N ASP A 379 -7.83 -26.52 26.05
CA ASP A 379 -6.73 -27.38 26.48
C ASP A 379 -5.41 -26.59 26.65
N CYS A 380 -5.27 -25.50 25.90
CA CYS A 380 -4.08 -24.66 25.88
C CYS A 380 -4.43 -23.18 26.00
N VAL A 381 -3.76 -22.50 26.92
CA VAL A 381 -3.87 -21.06 27.11
C VAL A 381 -2.49 -20.44 27.00
N GLN A 382 -2.37 -19.42 26.17
CA GLN A 382 -1.15 -18.66 25.95
C GLN A 382 -1.42 -17.18 26.20
N ILE A 383 -0.63 -16.57 27.07
CA ILE A 383 -0.57 -15.12 27.20
C ILE A 383 0.73 -14.65 26.56
N SER A 384 0.60 -13.81 25.55
CA SER A 384 1.72 -13.18 24.86
C SER A 384 1.74 -11.68 25.07
N TRP A 385 2.92 -11.08 24.94
CA TRP A 385 3.08 -9.64 24.95
C TRP A 385 4.12 -9.19 23.92
N VAL A 386 3.90 -7.98 23.41
CA VAL A 386 4.66 -7.39 22.30
C VAL A 386 4.86 -5.91 22.59
N LYS A 387 6.11 -5.44 22.51
CA LYS A 387 6.39 -3.99 22.59
C LYS A 387 6.07 -3.36 21.23
N LEU A 388 5.16 -2.40 21.22
CA LEU A 388 4.76 -1.72 20.00
C LEU A 388 5.78 -0.62 19.67
N THR A 389 6.54 -0.86 18.61
CA THR A 389 7.52 0.07 18.03
C THR A 389 7.37 0.07 16.51
N ASP A 390 7.95 1.04 15.81
CA ASP A 390 7.95 1.06 14.34
C ASP A 390 8.95 0.06 13.72
N SER A 391 9.64 -0.72 14.56
CA SER A 391 10.66 -1.71 14.18
C SER A 391 10.12 -3.14 14.28
N ALA A 392 10.96 -4.12 13.93
CA ALA A 392 10.67 -5.53 14.18
C ALA A 392 10.20 -5.75 15.63
N MET A 393 9.05 -6.40 15.79
CA MET A 393 8.40 -6.62 17.07
C MET A 393 8.65 -8.05 17.54
N GLU A 394 9.24 -8.20 18.73
CA GLU A 394 9.51 -9.49 19.34
C GLU A 394 8.29 -9.94 20.17
N VAL A 395 7.78 -11.14 19.89
CA VAL A 395 6.70 -11.76 20.67
C VAL A 395 7.29 -12.60 21.78
N LYS A 396 6.84 -12.34 23.01
CA LYS A 396 7.12 -13.17 24.18
C LYS A 396 5.83 -13.74 24.71
N GLY A 397 5.88 -14.90 25.36
CA GLY A 397 4.67 -15.49 25.90
C GLY A 397 4.93 -16.60 26.91
N LEU A 398 3.86 -16.93 27.63
CA LEU A 398 3.80 -18.02 28.59
C LEU A 398 2.60 -18.88 28.28
N ILE A 399 2.83 -20.20 28.26
CA ILE A 399 1.78 -21.21 28.10
C ILE A 399 1.51 -21.82 29.47
N PHE A 400 0.23 -21.97 29.80
CA PHE A 400 -0.19 -22.66 31.02
C PHE A 400 -1.52 -23.37 30.79
N LYS A 401 -1.83 -24.33 31.66
CA LYS A 401 -3.11 -25.05 31.64
C LYS A 401 -4.11 -24.36 32.57
N ASP A 402 -5.11 -23.73 31.98
CA ASP A 402 -6.32 -23.28 32.67
C ASP A 402 -7.49 -23.36 31.67
N SER A 403 -8.69 -23.03 32.12
CA SER A 403 -9.85 -22.76 31.27
C SER A 403 -9.59 -21.64 30.27
N ARG A 404 -10.25 -21.72 29.11
CA ARG A 404 -10.20 -20.73 28.03
C ARG A 404 -10.26 -19.29 28.55
N ILE A 405 -9.30 -18.47 28.12
CA ILE A 405 -9.34 -17.01 28.34
C ILE A 405 -10.43 -16.41 27.48
N LEU A 406 -11.22 -15.49 28.05
CA LEU A 406 -12.31 -14.83 27.34
C LEU A 406 -12.11 -13.32 27.21
N CYS A 407 -11.42 -12.69 28.17
CA CYS A 407 -11.23 -11.25 28.18
C CYS A 407 -9.98 -10.85 28.99
N MET A 408 -9.46 -9.65 28.71
CA MET A 408 -8.37 -9.06 29.47
C MET A 408 -8.46 -7.53 29.44
N THR A 409 -7.88 -6.88 30.44
CA THR A 409 -7.70 -5.43 30.47
C THR A 409 -6.44 -5.07 31.25
N SER A 410 -5.86 -3.91 30.94
CA SER A 410 -4.89 -3.29 31.83
C SER A 410 -5.58 -2.80 33.11
N LEU A 411 -4.86 -2.90 34.22
CA LEU A 411 -5.28 -2.43 35.54
C LEU A 411 -4.15 -1.59 36.14
N GLY A 412 -4.28 -0.27 36.07
CA GLY A 412 -3.22 0.64 36.51
C GLY A 412 -1.99 0.58 35.60
N VAL A 413 -0.79 0.68 36.17
CA VAL A 413 0.46 0.87 35.40
C VAL A 413 1.18 -0.45 35.09
N ASN A 414 1.22 -1.37 36.06
CA ASN A 414 2.09 -2.57 36.01
C ASN A 414 1.31 -3.89 36.11
N THR A 415 0.00 -3.86 35.84
CA THR A 415 -0.84 -5.03 36.02
C THR A 415 -1.77 -5.23 34.83
N ILE A 416 -1.92 -6.49 34.45
CA ILE A 416 -2.93 -6.97 33.50
C ILE A 416 -3.79 -7.97 34.26
N VAL A 417 -5.09 -7.92 34.02
CA VAL A 417 -6.03 -8.91 34.55
C VAL A 417 -6.69 -9.68 33.42
N VAL A 418 -6.88 -10.98 33.64
CA VAL A 418 -7.33 -11.93 32.63
C VAL A 418 -8.49 -12.75 33.18
N GLY A 419 -9.64 -12.67 32.51
CA GLY A 419 -10.86 -13.39 32.87
C GLY A 419 -11.01 -14.66 32.05
N SER A 420 -11.44 -15.74 32.70
CA SER A 420 -11.59 -17.05 32.06
C SER A 420 -13.01 -17.61 32.11
N GLN A 421 -13.23 -18.65 31.30
CA GLN A 421 -14.48 -19.40 31.25
C GLN A 421 -14.82 -20.10 32.59
N SER A 422 -13.83 -20.39 33.44
CA SER A 422 -14.14 -20.98 34.75
C SER A 422 -14.63 -19.97 35.79
N GLY A 423 -14.67 -18.67 35.47
CA GLY A 423 -15.01 -17.62 36.45
C GLY A 423 -13.82 -17.13 37.27
N LYS A 424 -12.59 -17.48 36.91
CA LYS A 424 -11.38 -16.95 37.55
C LYS A 424 -10.99 -15.61 36.92
N ILE A 425 -10.40 -14.75 37.75
CA ILE A 425 -9.68 -13.55 37.31
C ILE A 425 -8.23 -13.69 37.77
N TRP A 426 -7.33 -13.88 36.81
CA TRP A 426 -5.89 -13.92 37.03
C TRP A 426 -5.31 -12.52 37.01
N VAL A 427 -4.37 -12.24 37.92
CA VAL A 427 -3.67 -10.97 38.05
C VAL A 427 -2.20 -11.18 37.69
N TYR A 428 -1.70 -10.44 36.71
CA TYR A 428 -0.34 -10.56 36.18
C TYR A 428 0.48 -9.30 36.44
N ASP A 429 1.71 -9.48 36.89
CA ASP A 429 2.72 -8.42 36.97
C ASP A 429 3.37 -8.26 35.60
N THR A 430 3.22 -7.09 34.98
CA THR A 430 3.76 -6.83 33.64
C THR A 430 5.26 -6.53 33.63
N LYS A 431 5.87 -6.22 34.78
CA LYS A 431 7.33 -6.03 34.89
C LYS A 431 8.04 -7.36 35.03
N LYS A 432 7.49 -8.24 35.86
CA LYS A 432 8.02 -9.60 36.10
C LYS A 432 7.56 -10.59 35.03
N HIS A 433 6.54 -10.26 34.25
CA HIS A 433 5.87 -11.13 33.29
C HIS A 433 5.42 -12.45 33.93
N GLN A 434 4.80 -12.38 35.11
CA GLN A 434 4.38 -13.55 35.88
C GLN A 434 3.02 -13.33 36.52
N ALA A 435 2.28 -14.41 36.74
CA ALA A 435 1.06 -14.37 37.53
C ALA A 435 1.40 -14.05 38.99
N ILE A 436 0.70 -13.08 39.57
CA ILE A 436 0.78 -12.75 40.99
C ILE A 436 -0.11 -13.71 41.78
N HIS A 437 -1.40 -13.73 41.45
CA HIS A 437 -2.41 -14.61 42.04
C HIS A 437 -3.67 -14.69 41.15
N SER A 438 -4.59 -15.58 41.50
CA SER A 438 -5.97 -15.56 41.02
C SER A 438 -6.86 -15.04 42.14
N LEU A 439 -7.83 -14.18 41.81
CA LEU A 439 -8.92 -13.84 42.72
C LEU A 439 -9.80 -15.06 42.98
N ARG A 440 -10.66 -14.97 44.01
CA ARG A 440 -11.70 -15.97 44.27
C ARG A 440 -12.56 -16.18 43.03
N ARG A 441 -12.89 -17.46 42.78
CA ARG A 441 -13.72 -17.87 41.65
C ARG A 441 -15.12 -17.26 41.78
N LEU A 442 -15.59 -16.66 40.70
CA LEU A 442 -16.92 -16.06 40.60
C LEU A 442 -17.98 -17.11 40.24
N SER A 443 -19.25 -16.72 40.32
CA SER A 443 -20.41 -17.60 40.10
C SER A 443 -20.47 -18.21 38.69
N ASP A 444 -19.95 -17.49 37.69
CA ASP A 444 -19.96 -17.91 36.29
C ASP A 444 -18.76 -17.33 35.52
N SER A 445 -18.68 -17.65 34.23
CA SER A 445 -17.66 -17.23 33.27
C SER A 445 -17.50 -15.71 33.23
N VAL A 446 -16.25 -15.23 33.21
CA VAL A 446 -15.94 -13.80 33.07
C VAL A 446 -15.88 -13.44 31.59
N LEU A 447 -16.90 -12.72 31.09
CA LEU A 447 -17.08 -12.49 29.65
C LEU A 447 -16.46 -11.18 29.16
N CYS A 448 -16.38 -10.16 30.01
CA CYS A 448 -15.72 -8.91 29.71
C CYS A 448 -15.11 -8.28 30.97
N LEU A 449 -13.96 -7.62 30.80
CA LEU A 449 -13.27 -6.87 31.83
C LEU A 449 -12.99 -5.45 31.34
N GLN A 450 -13.16 -4.46 32.19
CA GLN A 450 -12.82 -3.06 31.89
C GLN A 450 -12.35 -2.32 33.15
N GLN A 451 -11.35 -1.46 33.00
CA GLN A 451 -10.95 -0.51 34.05
C GLN A 451 -11.71 0.80 33.91
N TYR A 452 -12.49 1.16 34.92
CA TYR A 452 -13.08 2.49 35.05
C TYR A 452 -12.17 3.39 35.87
N LYS A 453 -11.74 4.52 35.28
CA LYS A 453 -10.89 5.51 35.94
C LYS A 453 -11.74 6.68 36.42
N ALA A 454 -11.90 6.84 37.73
CA ALA A 454 -12.72 7.87 38.35
C ALA A 454 -11.98 9.21 38.60
N GLY A 455 -10.90 9.47 37.86
CA GLY A 455 -10.14 10.72 37.91
C GLY A 455 -9.11 10.82 39.06
N ALA A 456 -9.33 10.15 40.18
CA ALA A 456 -8.34 9.97 41.25
C ALA A 456 -7.82 8.52 41.28
N SER A 457 -6.51 8.33 41.49
CA SER A 457 -5.88 7.00 41.40
C SER A 457 -6.36 5.97 42.44
N ASP A 458 -7.02 6.42 43.52
CA ASP A 458 -7.62 5.54 44.56
C ASP A 458 -9.03 5.04 44.23
N THR A 459 -9.63 5.63 43.20
CA THR A 459 -11.04 5.44 42.88
C THR A 459 -11.26 4.57 41.66
N ASP A 460 -10.17 4.02 41.10
CA ASP A 460 -10.23 3.14 39.95
C ASP A 460 -10.96 1.83 40.30
N VAL A 461 -11.86 1.41 39.42
CA VAL A 461 -12.69 0.22 39.61
C VAL A 461 -12.42 -0.77 38.48
N LEU A 462 -12.19 -2.03 38.83
CA LEU A 462 -12.22 -3.13 37.88
C LEU A 462 -13.66 -3.65 37.78
N LEU A 463 -14.20 -3.62 36.56
CA LEU A 463 -15.51 -4.14 36.23
C LEU A 463 -15.37 -5.50 35.57
N ALA A 464 -16.08 -6.51 36.10
CA ALA A 464 -16.16 -7.84 35.52
C ALA A 464 -17.62 -8.20 35.22
N GLY A 465 -17.94 -8.42 33.95
CA GLY A 465 -19.26 -8.86 33.50
C GLY A 465 -19.33 -10.38 33.41
N LEU A 466 -20.32 -10.99 34.05
CA LEU A 466 -20.49 -12.44 34.12
C LEU A 466 -21.57 -12.97 33.17
N ALA A 467 -21.47 -14.26 32.85
CA ALA A 467 -22.44 -14.95 32.00
C ALA A 467 -23.82 -15.13 32.66
N ASP A 468 -23.90 -15.05 33.99
CA ASP A 468 -25.14 -15.15 34.77
C ASP A 468 -25.90 -13.83 34.94
N GLY A 469 -25.39 -12.73 34.37
CA GLY A 469 -26.00 -11.40 34.42
C GLY A 469 -25.56 -10.52 35.60
N HIS A 470 -24.59 -10.96 36.42
CA HIS A 470 -24.00 -10.13 37.46
C HIS A 470 -22.83 -9.28 36.94
N LEU A 471 -22.81 -8.02 37.36
CA LEU A 471 -21.66 -7.15 37.25
C LEU A 471 -20.93 -7.16 38.60
N VAL A 472 -19.63 -7.41 38.56
CA VAL A 472 -18.78 -7.49 39.75
C VAL A 472 -17.83 -6.30 39.73
N LEU A 473 -17.82 -5.53 40.82
CA LEU A 473 -17.00 -4.34 40.98
C LEU A 473 -15.93 -4.60 42.04
N TYR A 474 -14.67 -4.40 41.66
CA TYR A 474 -13.55 -4.43 42.59
C TYR A 474 -12.86 -3.07 42.66
N ASN A 475 -12.42 -2.68 43.86
CA ASN A 475 -11.44 -1.61 43.96
C ASN A 475 -10.11 -2.08 43.32
N ALA A 476 -9.64 -1.36 42.29
CA ALA A 476 -8.49 -1.75 41.50
C ALA A 476 -7.20 -1.90 42.33
N LYS A 477 -7.01 -1.06 43.37
CA LYS A 477 -5.81 -1.14 44.21
C LYS A 477 -5.75 -2.43 45.01
N HIS A 478 -6.89 -2.91 45.51
CA HIS A 478 -6.95 -4.10 46.34
C HIS A 478 -6.71 -5.37 45.53
N VAL A 479 -7.24 -5.43 44.30
CA VAL A 479 -7.06 -6.58 43.37
C VAL A 479 -5.59 -6.95 43.20
N THR A 480 -4.70 -5.95 43.15
CA THR A 480 -3.26 -6.18 42.96
C THR A 480 -2.52 -6.70 44.19
N LYS A 481 -3.10 -6.58 45.40
CA LYS A 481 -2.42 -6.87 46.67
C LYS A 481 -2.98 -8.07 47.41
N ASP A 482 -4.27 -8.34 47.25
CA ASP A 482 -4.97 -9.39 47.97
C ASP A 482 -5.78 -10.26 47.01
N LYS A 483 -5.70 -11.58 47.20
CA LYS A 483 -6.46 -12.58 46.43
C LYS A 483 -7.88 -12.78 46.96
N ASN A 484 -8.14 -12.35 48.19
CA ASN A 484 -9.41 -12.53 48.91
C ASN A 484 -10.26 -11.26 48.97
N VAL A 485 -10.00 -10.29 48.09
CA VAL A 485 -10.80 -9.06 48.00
C VAL A 485 -12.25 -9.42 47.74
N GLU A 486 -13.13 -9.01 48.64
CA GLU A 486 -14.57 -9.14 48.45
C GLU A 486 -15.04 -8.08 47.44
N PRO A 487 -15.69 -8.48 46.35
CA PRO A 487 -16.28 -7.54 45.41
C PRO A 487 -17.65 -7.06 45.85
N GLU A 488 -18.09 -5.96 45.23
CA GLU A 488 -19.50 -5.61 45.18
C GLU A 488 -20.17 -6.31 43.99
N LEU A 489 -21.31 -6.96 44.24
CA LEU A 489 -22.11 -7.62 43.19
C LEU A 489 -23.35 -6.79 42.87
N VAL A 490 -23.51 -6.48 41.58
CA VAL A 490 -24.66 -5.74 41.04
C VAL A 490 -25.40 -6.63 40.06
N LYS A 491 -26.62 -7.01 40.39
CA LYS A 491 -27.47 -7.82 39.51
C LYS A 491 -28.12 -6.94 38.45
N LEU A 492 -27.72 -7.10 37.18
CA LEU A 492 -28.30 -6.38 36.04
C LEU A 492 -29.20 -7.27 35.18
N GLY A 493 -28.82 -8.54 35.04
CA GLY A 493 -29.53 -9.56 34.26
C GLY A 493 -30.10 -10.70 35.11
N ASN A 494 -30.98 -11.48 34.50
CA ASN A 494 -31.40 -12.78 34.99
C ASN A 494 -30.61 -13.92 34.33
N ALA A 495 -30.87 -15.17 34.75
CA ALA A 495 -30.29 -16.35 34.10
C ALA A 495 -30.59 -16.33 32.59
N GLY A 496 -29.54 -16.45 31.76
CA GLY A 496 -29.64 -16.34 30.30
C GLY A 496 -29.47 -14.91 29.75
N GLU A 497 -29.29 -13.90 30.60
CA GLU A 497 -29.00 -12.51 30.21
C GLU A 497 -27.54 -12.13 30.53
N PRO A 498 -26.55 -12.66 29.80
CA PRO A 498 -25.14 -12.45 30.10
C PRO A 498 -24.73 -10.99 29.93
N ILE A 499 -23.78 -10.54 30.75
CA ILE A 499 -23.06 -9.28 30.51
C ILE A 499 -21.90 -9.57 29.56
N LYS A 500 -22.10 -9.32 28.26
CA LYS A 500 -21.15 -9.75 27.22
C LYS A 500 -20.09 -8.70 26.87
N CYS A 501 -20.44 -7.43 26.95
CA CYS A 501 -19.54 -6.33 26.59
C CYS A 501 -19.81 -5.09 27.42
N CYS A 502 -18.76 -4.29 27.62
CA CYS A 502 -18.80 -3.02 28.32
C CYS A 502 -18.03 -1.97 27.52
N CYS A 503 -18.60 -0.78 27.36
CA CYS A 503 -17.93 0.38 26.77
C CYS A 503 -17.93 1.52 27.79
N ILE A 504 -16.75 2.07 28.07
CA ILE A 504 -16.58 3.19 28.97
C ILE A 504 -16.45 4.48 28.16
N THR A 505 -17.21 5.47 28.57
CA THR A 505 -17.08 6.87 28.13
C THR A 505 -16.77 7.73 29.36
N ASN A 506 -16.30 8.97 29.18
CA ASN A 506 -15.72 9.79 30.25
C ASN A 506 -16.40 9.72 31.63
N ASN A 507 -17.75 9.64 31.70
CA ASN A 507 -18.48 9.57 32.98
C ASN A 507 -19.49 8.42 33.09
N ARG A 508 -19.53 7.48 32.13
CA ARG A 508 -20.56 6.44 32.07
C ARG A 508 -20.03 5.13 31.50
N VAL A 509 -20.54 4.04 32.06
CA VAL A 509 -20.33 2.68 31.58
C VAL A 509 -21.61 2.23 30.88
N TYR A 510 -21.51 1.81 29.63
CA TYR A 510 -22.59 1.20 28.86
C TYR A 510 -22.34 -0.31 28.80
N ILE A 511 -23.32 -1.08 29.26
CA ILE A 511 -23.19 -2.51 29.52
C ILE A 511 -24.22 -3.26 28.69
N GLY A 512 -23.75 -4.12 27.78
CA GLY A 512 -24.63 -5.04 27.05
C GLY A 512 -24.98 -6.24 27.93
N CYS A 513 -26.21 -6.28 28.43
CA CYS A 513 -26.71 -7.31 29.34
C CYS A 513 -27.95 -7.99 28.74
N GLY A 514 -27.80 -9.24 28.31
CA GLY A 514 -28.84 -9.95 27.57
C GLY A 514 -29.26 -9.19 26.31
N SER A 515 -30.55 -8.89 26.16
CA SER A 515 -31.11 -8.08 25.06
C SER A 515 -31.17 -6.58 25.35
N ARG A 516 -30.54 -6.11 26.44
CA ARG A 516 -30.63 -4.74 26.90
C ARG A 516 -29.25 -4.08 26.95
N VAL A 517 -29.22 -2.76 26.81
CA VAL A 517 -28.06 -1.95 27.19
C VAL A 517 -28.40 -1.18 28.45
N VAL A 518 -27.54 -1.28 29.47
CA VAL A 518 -27.67 -0.56 30.74
C VAL A 518 -26.57 0.50 30.79
N ALA A 519 -26.94 1.77 30.96
CA ALA A 519 -26.00 2.83 31.29
C ALA A 519 -25.93 3.01 32.81
N MET A 520 -24.71 3.01 33.33
CA MET A 520 -24.43 3.19 34.74
C MET A 520 -23.39 4.29 34.94
N LYS A 521 -23.58 5.10 35.98
CA LYS A 521 -22.58 6.04 36.48
C LYS A 521 -21.96 5.49 37.75
N ILE A 522 -20.64 5.54 37.85
CA ILE A 522 -19.89 5.16 39.04
C ILE A 522 -19.27 6.44 39.60
N SER A 523 -19.61 6.74 40.85
CA SER A 523 -19.12 7.89 41.61
C SER A 523 -17.75 7.59 42.24
N ASN A 524 -17.05 8.64 42.67
CA ASN A 524 -15.72 8.53 43.28
C ASN A 524 -15.72 7.80 44.63
N ASP A 525 -16.86 7.78 45.33
CA ASP A 525 -17.09 7.02 46.55
C ASP A 525 -17.46 5.55 46.28
N HIS A 526 -17.25 5.09 45.04
CA HIS A 526 -17.61 3.76 44.53
C HIS A 526 -19.12 3.46 44.51
N THR A 527 -19.99 4.43 44.82
CA THR A 527 -21.43 4.26 44.63
C THR A 527 -21.78 4.23 43.14
N HIS A 528 -22.80 3.46 42.80
CA HIS A 528 -23.22 3.29 41.41
C HIS A 528 -24.71 3.61 41.24
N ARG A 529 -25.07 4.18 40.08
CA ARG A 529 -26.46 4.51 39.72
C ARG A 529 -26.75 4.15 38.28
N ILE A 530 -27.87 3.49 38.04
CA ILE A 530 -28.39 3.24 36.69
C ILE A 530 -29.00 4.55 36.16
N ASP A 531 -28.45 5.02 35.04
CA ASP A 531 -28.84 6.28 34.38
C ASP A 531 -29.78 6.04 33.19
N GLY A 532 -29.85 4.81 32.66
CA GLY A 532 -30.73 4.47 31.54
C GLY A 532 -30.68 2.99 31.17
N VAL A 533 -31.76 2.50 30.56
CA VAL A 533 -31.88 1.13 30.04
C VAL A 533 -32.56 1.20 28.67
N TRP A 534 -31.97 0.55 27.67
CA TRP A 534 -32.51 0.44 26.31
C TRP A 534 -32.72 -1.02 25.96
N ASP A 535 -33.93 -1.39 25.55
CA ASP A 535 -34.22 -2.71 25.01
C ASP A 535 -33.85 -2.71 23.52
N THR A 536 -32.98 -3.65 23.12
CA THR A 536 -32.46 -3.73 21.74
C THR A 536 -33.22 -4.71 20.87
N ALA A 537 -34.16 -5.46 21.46
CA ALA A 537 -35.05 -6.34 20.70
C ALA A 537 -36.13 -5.51 19.98
N PRO A 538 -36.36 -5.72 18.67
CA PRO A 538 -37.53 -5.16 18.02
C PRO A 538 -38.79 -5.74 18.67
N ALA A 539 -39.80 -4.91 18.96
CA ALA A 539 -41.05 -5.33 19.59
C ALA A 539 -41.81 -6.45 18.81
N SER A 540 -41.44 -6.70 17.55
CA SER A 540 -42.06 -7.67 16.64
C SER A 540 -41.39 -9.05 16.57
N TYR A 541 -40.24 -9.29 17.24
CA TYR A 541 -39.53 -10.57 17.19
C TYR A 541 -39.81 -11.43 18.42
N ASN A 542 -40.17 -12.71 18.20
CA ASN A 542 -40.36 -13.69 19.28
C ASN A 542 -39.05 -14.12 19.95
N GLU A 543 -37.90 -13.98 19.28
CA GLU A 543 -36.58 -14.26 19.85
C GLU A 543 -35.83 -12.97 20.20
N ARG A 544 -35.53 -12.78 21.49
CA ARG A 544 -34.71 -11.67 21.97
C ARG A 544 -33.22 -11.97 21.72
N LEU A 545 -32.66 -11.39 20.67
CA LEU A 545 -31.23 -11.52 20.38
C LEU A 545 -30.39 -10.78 21.43
N LEU A 546 -29.28 -11.40 21.86
CA LEU A 546 -28.42 -10.87 22.92
C LEU A 546 -27.41 -9.88 22.34
N VAL A 547 -27.15 -8.77 23.02
CA VAL A 547 -26.11 -7.80 22.65
C VAL A 547 -24.74 -8.49 22.64
N SER A 548 -24.03 -8.40 21.51
CA SER A 548 -22.72 -9.06 21.31
C SER A 548 -21.55 -8.10 21.49
N CYS A 549 -21.64 -6.92 20.89
CA CYS A 549 -20.64 -5.87 20.96
C CYS A 549 -21.31 -4.50 20.84
N LEU A 550 -20.74 -3.49 21.49
CA LEU A 550 -21.21 -2.12 21.42
C LEU A 550 -20.04 -1.14 21.53
N CYS A 551 -20.19 0.03 20.91
CA CYS A 551 -19.33 1.19 21.15
C CYS A 551 -20.18 2.46 21.23
N VAL A 552 -19.74 3.41 22.05
CA VAL A 552 -20.50 4.62 22.34
C VAL A 552 -19.62 5.84 22.14
N LYS A 553 -20.19 6.88 21.51
CA LYS A 553 -19.55 8.19 21.40
C LYS A 553 -20.60 9.29 21.41
N GLN A 554 -20.41 10.24 22.32
CA GLN A 554 -21.34 11.35 22.54
C GLN A 554 -22.77 10.85 22.81
N SER A 555 -23.74 11.15 21.94
CA SER A 555 -25.13 10.75 22.06
C SER A 555 -25.53 9.60 21.14
N GLN A 556 -24.55 8.89 20.55
CA GLN A 556 -24.79 7.77 19.66
C GLN A 556 -24.18 6.49 20.21
N MET A 557 -24.94 5.41 20.05
CA MET A 557 -24.53 4.06 20.39
C MET A 557 -24.63 3.18 19.15
N TYR A 558 -23.55 2.46 18.87
CA TYR A 558 -23.47 1.48 17.79
C TYR A 558 -23.41 0.11 18.44
N LEU A 559 -24.28 -0.81 18.04
CA LEU A 559 -24.28 -2.16 18.61
C LEU A 559 -24.68 -3.20 17.59
N SER A 560 -24.25 -4.43 17.84
CA SER A 560 -24.74 -5.62 17.15
C SER A 560 -25.23 -6.65 18.17
N THR A 561 -26.02 -7.59 17.68
CA THR A 561 -26.53 -8.72 18.45
C THR A 561 -25.92 -10.04 18.00
N ARG A 562 -25.99 -11.06 18.84
CA ARG A 562 -25.33 -12.35 18.65
C ARG A 562 -25.77 -12.99 17.33
N GLY A 563 -24.79 -13.25 16.47
CA GLY A 563 -25.02 -13.90 15.18
C GLY A 563 -25.58 -12.99 14.10
N SER A 564 -25.79 -11.70 14.37
CA SER A 564 -26.38 -10.77 13.42
C SER A 564 -25.33 -10.10 12.53
N ALA A 565 -25.67 -9.91 11.26
CA ALA A 565 -24.97 -9.02 10.33
C ALA A 565 -25.48 -7.56 10.40
N ILE A 566 -26.45 -7.27 11.28
CA ILE A 566 -27.07 -5.95 11.39
C ILE A 566 -26.33 -5.11 12.42
N LEU A 567 -25.80 -3.97 11.97
CA LEU A 567 -25.32 -2.90 12.83
C LEU A 567 -26.49 -1.95 13.13
N GLN A 568 -26.81 -1.77 14.41
CA GLN A 568 -27.83 -0.85 14.87
C GLN A 568 -27.21 0.47 15.35
N ILE A 569 -27.79 1.60 14.95
CA ILE A 569 -27.37 2.95 15.34
C ILE A 569 -28.47 3.60 16.17
N TRP A 570 -28.19 3.82 17.45
CA TRP A 570 -29.13 4.33 18.43
C TRP A 570 -28.84 5.78 18.81
N ASP A 571 -29.90 6.58 18.95
CA ASP A 571 -29.83 7.88 19.63
C ASP A 571 -30.09 7.67 21.12
N ILE A 572 -29.05 7.85 21.93
CA ILE A 572 -29.08 7.60 23.38
C ILE A 572 -30.09 8.51 24.07
N ARG A 573 -30.23 9.77 23.61
CA ARG A 573 -31.11 10.76 24.24
C ARG A 573 -32.58 10.48 23.96
N LYS A 574 -32.88 10.02 22.73
CA LYS A 574 -34.24 9.67 22.32
C LYS A 574 -34.63 8.25 22.71
N GLY A 575 -33.65 7.39 22.98
CA GLY A 575 -33.85 5.98 23.31
C GLY A 575 -34.43 5.15 22.17
N VAL A 576 -34.12 5.52 20.92
CA VAL A 576 -34.63 4.83 19.73
C VAL A 576 -33.51 4.42 18.78
N CYS A 577 -33.69 3.29 18.11
CA CYS A 577 -32.88 2.91 16.97
C CYS A 577 -33.20 3.84 15.80
N ARG A 578 -32.21 4.64 15.37
CA ARG A 578 -32.37 5.62 14.29
C ARG A 578 -32.22 4.98 12.91
N SER A 579 -31.29 4.04 12.79
CA SER A 579 -30.95 3.41 11.53
C SER A 579 -30.31 2.05 11.78
N THR A 580 -30.39 1.19 10.77
CA THR A 580 -29.66 -0.07 10.72
C THR A 580 -28.83 -0.13 9.44
N VAL A 581 -27.74 -0.89 9.48
CA VAL A 581 -26.89 -1.19 8.32
C VAL A 581 -26.72 -2.70 8.25
N ASP A 582 -26.97 -3.28 7.08
CA ASP A 582 -26.83 -4.71 6.81
C ASP A 582 -25.46 -4.99 6.18
N ILE A 583 -24.56 -5.57 6.97
CA ILE A 583 -23.20 -5.91 6.52
C ILE A 583 -23.22 -6.99 5.44
N GLU A 584 -24.16 -7.94 5.51
CA GLU A 584 -24.25 -9.02 4.52
C GLU A 584 -24.57 -8.46 3.12
N GLN A 585 -25.49 -7.50 3.05
CA GLN A 585 -25.79 -6.82 1.79
C GLN A 585 -24.61 -6.04 1.23
N ILE A 586 -23.80 -5.44 2.11
CA ILE A 586 -22.60 -4.69 1.71
C ILE A 586 -21.55 -5.62 1.13
N LEU A 587 -21.26 -6.75 1.79
CA LEU A 587 -20.31 -7.75 1.30
C LEU A 587 -20.77 -8.37 -0.03
N LYS A 588 -22.07 -8.67 -0.18
CA LYS A 588 -22.63 -9.18 -1.45
C LYS A 588 -22.50 -8.17 -2.59
N LYS A 589 -22.71 -6.87 -2.32
CA LYS A 589 -22.57 -5.81 -3.33
C LYS A 589 -21.13 -5.59 -3.78
N SER A 590 -20.15 -5.89 -2.94
CA SER A 590 -18.73 -5.83 -3.29
C SER A 590 -18.23 -7.09 -4.02
N GLY A 591 -19.13 -7.99 -4.43
CA GLY A 591 -18.76 -9.19 -5.20
C GLY A 591 -18.17 -10.32 -4.36
N GLN A 592 -18.22 -10.25 -3.03
CA GLN A 592 -17.72 -11.31 -2.17
C GLN A 592 -18.76 -12.43 -2.00
N SER A 593 -18.35 -13.66 -2.26
CA SER A 593 -19.14 -14.84 -1.92
C SER A 593 -18.99 -15.12 -0.42
N CYS A 594 -19.93 -14.62 0.39
CA CYS A 594 -19.93 -14.84 1.84
C CYS A 594 -21.13 -15.70 2.26
N LEU A 595 -20.90 -16.72 3.09
CA LEU A 595 -21.98 -17.38 3.82
C LEU A 595 -22.54 -16.40 4.86
N SER A 596 -23.78 -16.59 5.30
CA SER A 596 -24.39 -15.74 6.34
C SER A 596 -23.60 -15.76 7.66
N ILE A 597 -22.85 -16.84 7.94
CA ILE A 597 -21.99 -16.93 9.11
C ILE A 597 -20.74 -16.04 9.03
N ASP A 598 -20.35 -15.63 7.83
CA ASP A 598 -19.17 -14.81 7.58
C ASP A 598 -19.47 -13.32 7.77
N SER A 599 -20.71 -12.91 7.50
CA SER A 599 -21.16 -11.52 7.61
C SER A 599 -21.50 -11.09 9.04
N ARG A 600 -21.62 -12.03 9.99
CA ARG A 600 -21.93 -11.72 11.40
C ARG A 600 -20.90 -10.76 11.99
N ILE A 601 -21.37 -9.74 12.72
CA ILE A 601 -20.48 -8.76 13.35
C ILE A 601 -19.88 -9.39 14.62
N THR A 602 -18.55 -9.33 14.74
CA THR A 602 -17.81 -9.93 15.86
C THR A 602 -17.10 -8.90 16.72
N SER A 603 -16.73 -7.75 16.16
CA SER A 603 -16.06 -6.67 16.89
C SER A 603 -16.40 -5.31 16.30
N LEU A 604 -16.40 -4.28 17.15
CA LEU A 604 -16.69 -2.90 16.78
C LEU A 604 -15.69 -1.97 17.48
N MET A 605 -15.15 -1.00 16.74
CA MET A 605 -14.31 0.04 17.30
C MET A 605 -14.56 1.37 16.60
N LEU A 606 -14.88 2.39 17.38
CA LEU A 606 -15.11 3.74 16.87
C LEU A 606 -13.89 4.60 17.17
N GLN A 607 -13.06 4.82 16.15
CA GLN A 607 -11.77 5.47 16.28
C GLN A 607 -11.92 6.99 16.43
N SER A 608 -12.64 7.62 15.52
CA SER A 608 -12.86 9.07 15.46
C SER A 608 -14.37 9.38 15.49
N ARG A 609 -14.80 10.61 15.24
CA ARG A 609 -16.24 10.90 15.10
C ARG A 609 -16.82 10.35 13.80
N SER A 610 -15.97 10.04 12.82
CA SER A 610 -16.37 9.62 11.49
C SER A 610 -15.88 8.22 11.12
N SER A 611 -14.94 7.60 11.82
CA SER A 611 -14.35 6.32 11.38
C SER A 611 -14.77 5.18 12.29
N LEU A 612 -15.66 4.32 11.81
CA LEU A 612 -16.11 3.10 12.50
C LEU A 612 -15.50 1.86 11.82
N TRP A 613 -14.89 1.00 12.63
CA TRP A 613 -14.30 -0.27 12.20
C TRP A 613 -15.21 -1.41 12.65
N VAL A 614 -15.59 -2.26 11.69
CA VAL A 614 -16.47 -3.41 11.92
C VAL A 614 -15.72 -4.68 11.53
N GLY A 615 -15.48 -5.56 12.50
CA GLY A 615 -14.93 -6.89 12.26
C GLY A 615 -16.04 -7.92 12.07
N THR A 616 -15.85 -8.84 11.14
CA THR A 616 -16.85 -9.87 10.80
C THR A 616 -16.37 -11.30 11.11
N GLY A 617 -17.31 -12.24 11.08
CA GLY A 617 -17.07 -13.68 11.32
C GLY A 617 -16.19 -14.36 10.28
N GLY A 618 -16.18 -13.87 9.05
CA GLY A 618 -15.37 -14.40 7.94
C GLY A 618 -14.03 -13.69 7.75
N GLY A 619 -13.61 -12.86 8.70
CA GLY A 619 -12.30 -12.20 8.66
C GLY A 619 -12.24 -10.89 7.86
N HIS A 620 -13.40 -10.33 7.51
CA HIS A 620 -13.51 -9.01 6.90
C HIS A 620 -13.44 -7.90 7.95
N LEU A 621 -12.79 -6.80 7.57
CA LEU A 621 -12.87 -5.48 8.18
C LEU A 621 -13.66 -4.57 7.24
N VAL A 622 -14.80 -4.07 7.72
CA VAL A 622 -15.60 -3.08 7.00
C VAL A 622 -15.38 -1.73 7.65
N LEU A 623 -14.83 -0.79 6.89
CA LEU A 623 -14.60 0.59 7.31
C LEU A 623 -15.83 1.42 6.95
N PHE A 624 -16.40 2.14 7.92
CA PHE A 624 -17.55 3.01 7.71
C PHE A 624 -17.22 4.46 8.01
N ASP A 625 -17.85 5.34 7.23
CA ASP A 625 -18.08 6.71 7.66
C ASP A 625 -19.29 6.71 8.61
N ALA A 626 -19.05 6.92 9.90
CA ALA A 626 -20.06 6.94 10.95
C ALA A 626 -21.08 8.10 10.79
N ILE A 627 -20.74 9.14 10.01
CA ILE A 627 -21.63 10.28 9.77
C ILE A 627 -22.63 9.97 8.66
N THR A 628 -22.12 9.47 7.53
CA THR A 628 -22.93 9.17 6.33
C THR A 628 -23.49 7.74 6.32
N LEU A 629 -22.98 6.87 7.20
CA LEU A 629 -23.27 5.44 7.28
C LEU A 629 -22.95 4.66 6.00
N SER A 630 -22.03 5.18 5.17
CA SER A 630 -21.54 4.50 3.97
C SER A 630 -20.27 3.70 4.26
N ALA A 631 -20.16 2.52 3.64
CA ALA A 631 -18.91 1.76 3.64
C ALA A 631 -17.85 2.50 2.81
N ILE A 632 -16.67 2.68 3.39
CA ILE A 632 -15.49 3.30 2.80
C ILE A 632 -14.64 2.25 2.08
N SER A 633 -14.38 1.12 2.76
CA SER A 633 -13.61 0.00 2.22
C SER A 633 -13.99 -1.30 2.92
N ILE A 634 -13.73 -2.42 2.26
CA ILE A 634 -13.91 -3.78 2.76
C ILE A 634 -12.60 -4.52 2.55
N ILE A 635 -12.01 -5.01 3.63
CA ILE A 635 -10.68 -5.64 3.64
C ILE A 635 -10.84 -7.05 4.18
N GLN A 636 -10.49 -8.09 3.42
CA GLN A 636 -10.54 -9.48 3.90
C GLN A 636 -9.14 -10.04 4.05
N ARG A 637 -8.67 -10.13 5.29
CA ARG A 637 -7.28 -10.55 5.56
C ARG A 637 -7.13 -11.53 6.71
N HIS A 638 -8.09 -11.61 7.63
CA HIS A 638 -8.05 -12.69 8.63
C HIS A 638 -8.65 -13.96 8.02
N ALA A 639 -8.08 -15.12 8.35
CA ALA A 639 -8.61 -16.40 7.85
C ALA A 639 -9.91 -16.81 8.56
N SER A 640 -10.23 -16.14 9.68
CA SER A 640 -11.48 -16.33 10.43
C SER A 640 -11.88 -15.03 11.13
N ALA A 641 -12.86 -15.11 12.02
CA ALA A 641 -13.46 -14.00 12.72
C ALA A 641 -12.45 -12.98 13.25
N VAL A 642 -12.67 -11.70 12.95
CA VAL A 642 -11.94 -10.60 13.59
C VAL A 642 -12.46 -10.46 15.02
N ARG A 643 -11.73 -11.02 15.98
CA ARG A 643 -12.14 -11.14 17.38
C ARG A 643 -12.04 -9.84 18.15
N HIS A 644 -11.06 -9.01 17.83
CA HIS A 644 -10.81 -7.80 18.59
C HIS A 644 -10.22 -6.69 17.71
N ILE A 645 -10.62 -5.45 17.98
CA ILE A 645 -10.10 -4.25 17.32
C ILE A 645 -9.80 -3.21 18.41
N ILE A 646 -8.58 -2.66 18.43
CA ILE A 646 -8.16 -1.62 19.39
C ILE A 646 -7.39 -0.53 18.66
N ALA A 647 -7.70 0.73 18.96
CA ALA A 647 -6.84 1.85 18.59
C ALA A 647 -5.79 2.09 19.68
N ALA A 648 -4.54 2.33 19.28
CA ALA A 648 -3.42 2.55 20.18
C ALA A 648 -2.60 3.76 19.72
N GLN A 649 -2.33 4.68 20.64
CA GLN A 649 -1.56 5.89 20.37
C GLN A 649 -0.70 6.26 21.59
N SER A 650 0.60 6.51 21.37
CA SER A 650 1.50 7.07 22.39
C SER A 650 1.58 8.60 22.25
N GLN A 651 1.72 9.31 23.37
CA GLN A 651 1.78 10.78 23.41
C GLN A 651 3.16 11.37 23.77
N ASP A 652 4.22 10.57 23.86
CA ASP A 652 5.55 11.08 24.24
C ASP A 652 6.52 11.29 23.07
N GLY A 653 7.20 12.44 23.10
CA GLY A 653 7.85 13.12 21.97
C GLY A 653 8.97 12.38 21.21
N ASN A 654 9.45 11.23 21.70
CA ASN A 654 10.49 10.43 21.05
C ASN A 654 10.01 9.08 20.49
N ASN A 655 8.80 8.60 20.80
CA ASN A 655 8.32 7.27 20.37
C ASN A 655 6.83 7.32 20.02
N ARG A 656 6.52 7.73 18.77
CA ARG A 656 5.14 7.95 18.31
C ARG A 656 4.56 6.72 17.63
N PHE A 657 4.14 5.73 18.41
CA PHE A 657 3.26 4.70 17.86
C PHE A 657 1.84 5.26 17.71
N SER A 658 1.25 5.11 16.52
CA SER A 658 -0.17 5.34 16.25
C SER A 658 -0.65 4.28 15.26
N GLY A 659 -1.71 3.56 15.63
CA GLY A 659 -2.26 2.53 14.76
C GLY A 659 -3.54 1.88 15.30
N VAL A 660 -4.16 1.09 14.43
CA VAL A 660 -5.29 0.22 14.77
C VAL A 660 -4.82 -1.22 14.69
N LEU A 661 -5.03 -1.96 15.79
CA LEU A 661 -4.68 -3.36 15.93
C LEU A 661 -5.94 -4.19 15.69
N THR A 662 -5.85 -5.18 14.81
CA THR A 662 -6.93 -6.14 14.57
C THR A 662 -6.41 -7.55 14.82
N ALA A 663 -7.18 -8.37 15.53
CA ALA A 663 -6.73 -9.70 15.95
C ALA A 663 -7.74 -10.79 15.59
N GLY A 664 -7.21 -11.95 15.19
CA GLY A 664 -7.99 -13.09 14.72
C GLY A 664 -7.14 -14.36 14.59
N LEU A 665 -7.64 -15.30 13.79
CA LEU A 665 -6.91 -16.50 13.37
C LEU A 665 -6.48 -16.34 11.92
N GLY A 666 -5.21 -16.64 11.65
CA GLY A 666 -4.57 -16.56 10.35
C GLY A 666 -4.48 -15.14 9.82
N PHE A 667 -3.59 -14.96 8.85
CA PHE A 667 -3.58 -13.78 8.01
C PHE A 667 -3.34 -14.25 6.58
N LEU A 668 -4.26 -13.91 5.67
CA LEU A 668 -4.19 -14.29 4.26
C LEU A 668 -3.19 -13.35 3.58
N CYS A 669 -2.06 -13.88 3.11
CA CYS A 669 -1.22 -13.20 2.13
C CYS A 669 -1.96 -13.12 0.78
N ASN A 670 -1.54 -12.25 -0.13
CA ASN A 670 -2.21 -11.99 -1.41
C ASN A 670 -2.08 -13.17 -2.41
N GLN A 671 -2.50 -14.38 -2.01
CA GLN A 671 -2.72 -15.47 -2.95
C GLN A 671 -4.12 -15.30 -3.55
N ASP A 672 -4.17 -15.39 -4.87
CA ASP A 672 -5.33 -15.18 -5.73
C ASP A 672 -6.65 -15.59 -5.08
N THR A 673 -7.45 -14.59 -4.74
CA THR A 673 -8.78 -14.70 -4.13
C THR A 673 -9.84 -15.29 -5.07
N GLN A 674 -9.44 -15.98 -6.15
CA GLN A 674 -10.37 -16.54 -7.12
C GLN A 674 -10.58 -18.06 -7.06
N SER A 675 -9.85 -18.85 -6.25
CA SER A 675 -10.07 -20.32 -6.35
C SER A 675 -9.73 -21.23 -5.16
N SER A 676 -9.84 -20.80 -3.90
CA SER A 676 -9.84 -21.78 -2.79
C SER A 676 -10.71 -21.35 -1.60
N THR A 677 -11.98 -21.77 -1.62
CA THR A 677 -12.85 -21.75 -0.43
C THR A 677 -12.48 -22.81 0.61
N SER A 678 -11.37 -23.52 0.43
CA SER A 678 -10.85 -24.52 1.36
C SER A 678 -9.35 -24.31 1.53
N LEU A 679 -8.94 -23.92 2.75
CA LEU A 679 -7.55 -24.03 3.20
C LEU A 679 -7.09 -25.49 2.99
N SER A 680 -5.94 -25.69 2.36
CA SER A 680 -5.36 -27.02 2.23
C SER A 680 -4.90 -27.52 3.61
N ASP A 681 -4.73 -28.84 3.78
CA ASP A 681 -4.26 -29.41 5.06
C ASP A 681 -2.88 -28.82 5.49
N ASN A 682 -2.04 -28.41 4.52
CA ASN A 682 -0.78 -27.71 4.79
C ASN A 682 -0.96 -26.26 5.28
N ASP A 683 -2.07 -25.60 4.93
CA ASP A 683 -2.38 -24.24 5.38
C ASP A 683 -2.83 -24.21 6.83
N ILE A 684 -3.48 -25.29 7.30
CA ILE A 684 -3.97 -25.44 8.68
C ILE A 684 -2.81 -25.49 9.68
N ASP A 685 -1.74 -26.22 9.36
CA ASP A 685 -0.52 -26.32 10.19
C ASP A 685 0.25 -24.99 10.32
N ASN A 686 -0.05 -24.04 9.42
CA ASN A 686 0.52 -22.69 9.37
C ASN A 686 -0.46 -21.61 9.87
N LEU A 687 -1.59 -21.97 10.49
CA LEU A 687 -2.47 -20.99 11.11
C LEU A 687 -1.91 -20.52 12.45
N TYR A 688 -1.75 -19.21 12.58
CA TYR A 688 -1.37 -18.55 13.82
C TYR A 688 -2.49 -17.63 14.29
N GLY A 689 -2.60 -17.43 15.60
CA GLY A 689 -3.21 -16.23 16.12
C GLY A 689 -2.39 -15.06 15.61
N CYS A 690 -3.05 -14.12 14.93
CA CYS A 690 -2.37 -13.05 14.23
C CYS A 690 -2.91 -11.69 14.66
N ILE A 691 -2.00 -10.72 14.67
CA ILE A 691 -2.33 -9.31 14.88
C ILE A 691 -1.86 -8.53 13.68
N ALA A 692 -2.78 -7.89 12.98
CA ALA A 692 -2.47 -6.95 11.93
C ALA A 692 -2.46 -5.54 12.50
N VAL A 693 -1.37 -4.82 12.25
CA VAL A 693 -1.14 -3.44 12.68
C VAL A 693 -1.36 -2.53 11.49
N TRP A 694 -2.42 -1.73 11.55
CA TRP A 694 -2.80 -0.77 10.53
C TRP A 694 -2.40 0.64 10.95
N ASP A 695 -2.08 1.50 9.98
CA ASP A 695 -2.08 2.93 10.25
C ASP A 695 -3.48 3.40 10.65
N SER A 696 -3.51 4.28 11.64
CA SER A 696 -4.69 5.00 12.08
C SER A 696 -5.37 5.81 10.96
N ASP A 697 -4.66 6.19 9.92
CA ASP A 697 -5.19 7.00 8.81
C ASP A 697 -5.75 6.20 7.64
N LEU A 698 -5.82 4.87 7.72
CA LEU A 698 -6.32 3.99 6.66
C LEU A 698 -7.66 4.46 6.04
N PRO A 699 -8.71 4.81 6.82
CA PRO A 699 -9.96 5.30 6.24
C PRO A 699 -9.78 6.55 5.37
N GLN A 700 -8.90 7.48 5.78
CA GLN A 700 -8.59 8.70 5.03
C GLN A 700 -7.77 8.38 3.77
N GLN A 701 -6.81 7.45 3.87
CA GLN A 701 -5.98 7.07 2.73
C GLN A 701 -6.79 6.39 1.61
N VAL A 702 -7.80 5.57 1.95
CA VAL A 702 -8.73 5.02 0.95
C VAL A 702 -9.39 6.15 0.14
N GLN A 703 -9.94 7.15 0.82
CA GLN A 703 -10.60 8.28 0.17
C GLN A 703 -9.62 9.13 -0.64
N HIS A 704 -8.41 9.37 -0.12
CA HIS A 704 -7.37 10.11 -0.82
C HIS A 704 -6.92 9.43 -2.11
N ILE A 705 -6.71 8.11 -2.09
CA ILE A 705 -6.32 7.35 -3.28
C ILE A 705 -7.44 7.36 -4.32
N GLN A 706 -8.69 7.13 -3.91
CA GLN A 706 -9.85 7.22 -4.82
C GLN A 706 -9.96 8.60 -5.48
N HIS A 707 -9.76 9.67 -4.70
CA HIS A 707 -9.78 11.04 -5.21
C HIS A 707 -8.59 11.32 -6.16
N ALA A 708 -7.39 10.86 -5.81
CA ALA A 708 -6.20 11.01 -6.64
C ALA A 708 -6.36 10.30 -7.99
N ASN A 709 -6.91 9.07 -7.99
CA ASN A 709 -7.18 8.30 -9.20
C ASN A 709 -8.19 9.03 -10.09
N LYS A 710 -9.30 9.49 -9.52
CA LYS A 710 -10.29 10.30 -10.27
C LYS A 710 -9.66 11.54 -10.90
N THR A 711 -8.85 12.27 -10.14
CA THR A 711 -8.20 13.51 -10.63
C THR A 711 -7.21 13.23 -11.75
N ARG A 712 -6.47 12.10 -11.68
CA ARG A 712 -5.56 11.67 -12.73
C ARG A 712 -6.31 11.22 -14.00
N GLU A 713 -7.44 10.53 -13.85
CA GLU A 713 -8.29 10.18 -15.00
C GLU A 713 -8.88 11.41 -15.69
N GLU A 714 -9.35 12.40 -14.92
CA GLU A 714 -9.78 13.69 -15.48
C GLU A 714 -8.62 14.41 -16.20
N TRP A 715 -7.39 14.30 -15.69
CA TRP A 715 -6.21 14.82 -16.36
C TRP A 715 -5.99 14.12 -17.71
N LYS A 716 -6.05 12.78 -17.75
CA LYS A 716 -5.91 11.96 -18.97
C LYS A 716 -6.96 12.39 -20.01
N GLN A 717 -8.22 12.52 -19.61
CA GLN A 717 -9.30 12.93 -20.52
C GLN A 717 -9.07 14.32 -21.14
N ARG A 718 -8.56 15.29 -20.35
CA ARG A 718 -8.32 16.66 -20.83
C ARG A 718 -7.11 16.79 -21.76
N HIS A 719 -6.09 15.95 -21.58
CA HIS A 719 -4.81 16.07 -22.28
C HIS A 719 -4.61 15.04 -23.39
N CYS A 720 -5.32 13.89 -23.37
CA CYS A 720 -5.23 12.84 -24.39
C CYS A 720 -6.27 12.96 -25.51
N GLN A 721 -7.30 13.82 -25.39
CA GLN A 721 -8.27 14.10 -26.46
C GLN A 721 -7.84 15.21 -27.44
N LYS A 722 -6.61 15.72 -27.32
CA LYS A 722 -5.97 16.70 -28.23
C LYS A 722 -4.72 16.08 -28.85
#